data_AF-A0A2Z6QK14-F1
#
_entry.id   AF-A0A2Z6QK14-F1
#
_cell.length_a   1.000
_cell.length_b   1.000
_cell.length_c   1.000
_cell.angle_alpha   90.00
_cell.angle_beta   90.00
_cell.angle_gamma   90.00
#
_symmetry.space_group_name_H-M   'P 1'
#
loop_
_entity.id
_entity.type
_entity.pdbx_description
1 polymer ?
#
loop_
_entity_poly.entity_id
_entity_poly.type
_entity_poly.pdbx_seq_one_letter_code
_entity_poly.pdbx_strand_id
1 'polypeptide(L)'
;MSKLNRLKKFAIFPALNVARVGNATKDDGDDYYYVGSEIPGVYVGKGDPNFSFKVNDKLKPQAARYRIYGYDENDNNLGEINLKDEGWKDKDINLKIEWTVVLANRKAAHQYFDGMYGDHKSIRNADWPHNRTTLEAVSEQTLTSDEIGSEQNFKEFKGRVYRSNIQDNDPSDGHELELGKMIIEEEGSLLIIGGKGNTGSFKDGALITQYANNDYWYDDTSDGSVDVKVTISGKKPEDQPKNRESKSWVLVAPPKYAPGIPHIISLYQTILETQHPVGSRDQIPVIDPVIPDAKRTQVEYYRDIYPIFETICKTSWVNDMGRLGHGPDTPGNFLSPDLEDQLKVPLPKNKDLRKNILSRVRVPYKDASSFERNGQAYGYFMPPLSGNGGDVKPGVPNRYITITPGQYSLLQKWADGDFIEGEKPNDFGYVYKSKSSSRQPEYSFEGVTHSFEDVFRIIYPNDPSLQVSQQVKFLNKAALEWCVGGPFFPGIEMTYLAYDKNTFHVYDFRINSDMFRPGDINAYMALPWQADFNECNTHWWPAQRPDVTISEVEDIKEIAKMKTQFARLEIVDQVAVKEEIMNKMNEMVKMKNINWQDMEVIKKDMEIIINDPEQKPEVIEKLKKMDEMIKEMGQMSFVPWTRGFRLQEEVRGANKWGDMDMVNLWSRLGFIIEKKIPDDTSAFVEVQRGEIFERDSQDIKPGDYTVDNLHMLLIIALQIELSTIPPYLYAMYSIKSKADVDETFDINDINDVIRRHIRKVAAEEMLHASLVANLIAAIGKKPVFYCPKMIPSYPNPLPHFKQGLLMVHLSKADEKTFDTFISIEEPYTPAPKTPPGAPPKTPRFPLPLPIPNPSPGILRLLLIIFGVIYFNFSISLYSTDFPINVESIGELYQLIKEFFRKLYDESTKFDTKFQLEPGMGYAPSTSTGNDGLIVVSNLEEANRAIDLIIDQGEGKPYQAEMTINGKIAGVISGATSIEDNITKFEGMFEGSVSGSVTKKETKIVDGEEKVIIKTGEIEGKIEKASIQGPVSRDYEIDGTLMEGIIRGVTKFPTDGDQKIAEHTIERIIENGSFKVDIKNIGVGVAFKKKIDVKFENGSIEEYSHYNTFRICKIYVKNASETEYRLWPVFEDPFKSSYIDQKLIDTADAFNAAYSYLMLLLQNAWRTDEQKKEKKELVIGGMPALMHGVLKPIATYLARTPMTNADTNAGATFDYYKFTDESSVKQQLIAAVQKAFEILPDIDELKTAANVVTSLPDISLTI
;
A
#
# COMPACT_ATOMS: atom_id res chain seq x y z
N MET A 1 15.76 -17.01 -58.32
CA MET A 1 14.36 -16.50 -58.32
C MET A 1 14.17 -15.70 -57.05
N SER A 2 13.64 -14.47 -57.13
CA SER A 2 13.32 -13.65 -55.96
C SER A 2 12.33 -14.36 -55.03
N LYS A 3 12.37 -14.09 -53.70
CA LYS A 3 11.42 -14.69 -52.73
C LYS A 3 9.98 -14.36 -53.13
N LEU A 4 9.77 -13.15 -53.65
CA LEU A 4 8.50 -12.64 -54.14
C LEU A 4 7.84 -13.55 -55.20
N ASN A 5 8.61 -14.08 -56.15
CA ASN A 5 8.10 -14.97 -57.20
C ASN A 5 7.66 -16.34 -56.64
N ARG A 6 8.28 -16.79 -55.55
CA ARG A 6 7.95 -18.04 -54.86
C ARG A 6 6.80 -17.91 -53.87
N LEU A 7 6.40 -16.69 -53.50
CA LEU A 7 5.36 -16.44 -52.52
C LEU A 7 3.98 -16.93 -53.01
N LYS A 8 3.42 -17.90 -52.29
CA LYS A 8 2.09 -18.49 -52.55
C LYS A 8 1.16 -18.38 -51.35
N LYS A 9 1.71 -18.42 -50.14
CA LYS A 9 0.97 -18.35 -48.88
C LYS A 9 1.69 -17.42 -47.91
N PHE A 10 0.99 -16.89 -46.92
CA PHE A 10 1.59 -16.12 -45.83
C PHE A 10 0.91 -16.43 -44.50
N ALA A 11 1.55 -16.10 -43.38
CA ALA A 11 0.93 -16.12 -42.05
C ALA A 11 1.45 -14.96 -41.18
N ILE A 12 0.64 -14.56 -40.20
CA ILE A 12 0.93 -13.45 -39.28
C ILE A 12 1.54 -14.02 -38.00
N PHE A 13 2.64 -13.45 -37.52
CA PHE A 13 3.27 -13.83 -36.24
C PHE A 13 3.57 -12.61 -35.36
N PRO A 14 3.40 -12.69 -34.03
CA PRO A 14 2.88 -13.84 -33.29
C PRO A 14 1.42 -14.20 -33.62
N ALA A 15 1.02 -15.44 -33.32
CA ALA A 15 -0.36 -15.91 -33.41
C ALA A 15 -1.28 -15.20 -32.40
N LEU A 16 -0.78 -15.07 -31.16
CA LEU A 16 -1.39 -14.33 -30.06
C LEU A 16 -0.32 -13.43 -29.45
N ASN A 17 -0.58 -12.12 -29.35
CA ASN A 17 0.37 -11.17 -28.76
C ASN A 17 -0.32 -10.28 -27.70
N VAL A 18 0.49 -9.58 -26.91
CA VAL A 18 0.03 -8.78 -25.76
C VAL A 18 0.51 -7.34 -25.85
N ALA A 19 -0.44 -6.42 -25.93
CA ALA A 19 -0.23 -5.00 -25.69
C ALA A 19 -0.66 -4.67 -24.25
N ARG A 20 -0.12 -3.61 -23.66
CA ARG A 20 -0.50 -3.18 -22.31
C ARG A 20 -0.90 -1.73 -22.26
N VAL A 21 -1.91 -1.41 -21.46
CA VAL A 21 -2.41 -0.04 -21.28
C VAL A 21 -1.36 0.86 -20.62
N GLY A 22 -1.43 2.16 -20.91
CA GLY A 22 -0.56 3.19 -20.34
C GLY A 22 -1.10 4.59 -20.62
N ASN A 23 -1.03 5.49 -19.64
CA ASN A 23 -1.63 6.82 -19.74
C ASN A 23 -0.73 7.89 -20.38
N ALA A 24 0.48 7.54 -20.81
CA ALA A 24 1.34 8.43 -21.57
C ALA A 24 0.87 8.58 -23.02
N THR A 25 0.98 9.80 -23.54
CA THR A 25 0.56 10.19 -24.88
C THR A 25 1.71 10.88 -25.62
N LYS A 26 1.53 11.12 -26.93
CA LYS A 26 2.52 11.83 -27.74
C LYS A 26 2.85 13.23 -27.18
N ASP A 27 1.90 13.88 -26.48
CA ASP A 27 2.10 15.20 -25.88
C ASP A 27 3.06 15.17 -24.69
N ASP A 28 3.22 14.01 -24.04
CA ASP A 28 4.18 13.81 -22.95
C ASP A 28 5.61 13.61 -23.48
N GLY A 29 5.77 13.37 -24.79
CA GLY A 29 7.06 13.28 -25.47
C GLY A 29 7.08 12.21 -26.55
N ASP A 30 8.10 12.25 -27.42
CA ASP A 30 8.20 11.29 -28.52
C ASP A 30 8.34 9.85 -28.01
N ASP A 31 8.93 9.61 -26.84
CA ASP A 31 9.14 8.27 -26.26
C ASP A 31 7.97 7.78 -25.37
N TYR A 32 6.74 8.03 -25.78
CA TYR A 32 5.55 7.74 -24.97
C TYR A 32 5.12 6.26 -24.91
N TYR A 33 5.71 5.36 -25.70
CA TYR A 33 5.39 3.92 -25.71
C TYR A 33 6.65 3.11 -25.99
N TYR A 34 6.70 1.85 -25.56
CA TYR A 34 7.77 0.90 -25.86
C TYR A 34 7.21 -0.39 -26.51
N VAL A 35 8.07 -1.18 -27.16
CA VAL A 35 7.67 -2.44 -27.81
C VAL A 35 8.01 -3.62 -26.89
N GLY A 36 7.16 -4.65 -26.85
CA GLY A 36 7.47 -5.89 -26.13
C GLY A 36 8.71 -6.61 -26.71
N SER A 37 9.35 -7.45 -25.89
CA SER A 37 10.43 -8.31 -26.36
C SER A 37 9.93 -9.38 -27.34
N GLU A 38 10.74 -9.70 -28.34
CA GLU A 38 10.47 -10.73 -29.35
C GLU A 38 11.34 -12.00 -29.13
N ILE A 39 12.17 -12.01 -28.07
CA ILE A 39 13.06 -13.13 -27.71
C ILE A 39 12.63 -13.74 -26.36
N PRO A 40 12.32 -15.04 -26.30
CA PRO A 40 12.07 -15.77 -25.06
C PRO A 40 13.22 -15.67 -24.06
N GLY A 41 12.91 -15.53 -22.77
CA GLY A 41 13.87 -15.32 -21.69
C GLY A 41 14.39 -13.88 -21.56
N VAL A 42 13.91 -12.96 -22.40
CA VAL A 42 14.29 -11.54 -22.37
C VAL A 42 13.05 -10.70 -22.08
N TYR A 43 12.96 -10.12 -20.89
CA TYR A 43 11.91 -9.17 -20.54
C TYR A 43 12.30 -7.75 -20.96
N VAL A 44 11.30 -6.87 -21.08
CA VAL A 44 11.51 -5.46 -21.41
C VAL A 44 12.36 -4.78 -20.34
N GLY A 45 13.46 -4.15 -20.74
CA GLY A 45 14.41 -3.46 -19.86
C GLY A 45 15.47 -4.36 -19.23
N LYS A 46 15.51 -5.66 -19.55
CA LYS A 46 16.53 -6.60 -19.05
C LYS A 46 17.93 -6.12 -19.40
N GLY A 47 18.78 -5.92 -18.39
CA GLY A 47 20.17 -5.49 -18.59
C GLY A 47 20.35 -4.04 -19.06
N ASP A 48 19.28 -3.24 -19.13
CA ASP A 48 19.35 -1.81 -19.45
C ASP A 48 18.98 -0.97 -18.21
N PRO A 49 19.96 -0.43 -17.47
CA PRO A 49 19.70 0.35 -16.26
C PRO A 49 19.04 1.70 -16.55
N ASN A 50 19.02 2.15 -17.82
CA ASN A 50 18.42 3.43 -18.21
C ASN A 50 17.01 3.26 -18.80
N PHE A 51 16.51 2.03 -18.92
CA PHE A 51 15.18 1.78 -19.44
C PHE A 51 14.13 2.41 -18.51
N SER A 52 13.24 3.22 -19.09
CA SER A 52 12.18 3.88 -18.34
C SER A 52 10.80 3.44 -18.79
N PHE A 53 10.01 2.93 -17.85
CA PHE A 53 8.60 2.58 -18.06
C PHE A 53 7.67 3.80 -18.02
N LYS A 54 8.18 4.95 -17.54
CA LYS A 54 7.44 6.21 -17.47
C LYS A 54 8.09 7.34 -18.26
N VAL A 55 7.31 8.32 -18.68
CA VAL A 55 7.75 9.60 -19.25
C VAL A 55 6.92 10.71 -18.62
N ASN A 56 7.56 11.74 -18.05
CA ASN A 56 6.90 12.81 -17.27
C ASN A 56 5.87 12.25 -16.26
N ASP A 57 6.28 11.21 -15.51
CA ASP A 57 5.45 10.50 -14.53
C ASP A 57 4.18 9.79 -15.07
N LYS A 58 4.01 9.75 -16.39
CA LYS A 58 2.99 8.95 -17.08
C LYS A 58 3.54 7.60 -17.52
N LEU A 59 2.75 6.55 -17.33
CA LEU A 59 3.10 5.18 -17.70
C LEU A 59 3.01 4.99 -19.21
N LYS A 60 4.11 4.54 -19.83
CA LYS A 60 4.18 4.24 -21.25
C LYS A 60 3.40 2.96 -21.58
N PRO A 61 2.44 2.97 -22.52
CA PRO A 61 1.85 1.72 -23.00
C PRO A 61 2.89 0.80 -23.66
N GLN A 62 2.67 -0.51 -23.55
CA GLN A 62 3.45 -1.53 -24.26
C GLN A 62 2.76 -1.83 -25.60
N ALA A 63 3.53 -1.79 -26.68
CA ALA A 63 3.08 -2.14 -28.03
C ALA A 63 3.39 -3.61 -28.36
N ALA A 64 2.43 -4.25 -29.04
CA ALA A 64 2.56 -5.56 -29.65
C ALA A 64 2.94 -5.42 -31.13
N ARG A 65 4.05 -6.01 -31.56
CA ARG A 65 4.46 -6.08 -32.96
C ARG A 65 3.93 -7.34 -33.64
N TYR A 66 3.49 -7.20 -34.89
CA TYR A 66 3.14 -8.29 -35.80
C TYR A 66 3.94 -8.20 -37.08
N ARG A 67 4.42 -9.35 -37.54
CA ARG A 67 5.22 -9.57 -38.74
C ARG A 67 4.49 -10.54 -39.66
N ILE A 68 4.79 -10.48 -40.95
CA ILE A 68 4.22 -11.40 -41.95
C ILE A 68 5.33 -12.33 -42.43
N TYR A 69 5.11 -13.63 -42.41
CA TYR A 69 6.06 -14.61 -42.95
C TYR A 69 5.50 -15.23 -44.23
N GLY A 70 6.34 -15.29 -45.26
CA GLY A 70 5.99 -15.82 -46.57
C GLY A 70 6.32 -17.30 -46.72
N TYR A 71 5.51 -18.02 -47.48
CA TYR A 71 5.68 -19.45 -47.74
C TYR A 71 5.51 -19.76 -49.24
N ASP A 72 6.27 -20.74 -49.71
CA ASP A 72 6.11 -21.29 -51.06
C ASP A 72 5.00 -22.35 -51.15
N GLU A 73 4.82 -22.93 -52.34
CA GLU A 73 3.80 -23.95 -52.60
C GLU A 73 3.96 -25.21 -51.73
N ASN A 74 5.19 -25.51 -51.30
CA ASN A 74 5.53 -26.67 -50.48
C ASN A 74 5.55 -26.33 -48.97
N ASP A 75 5.00 -25.18 -48.58
CA ASP A 75 4.97 -24.69 -47.20
C ASP A 75 6.36 -24.46 -46.57
N ASN A 76 7.41 -24.29 -47.39
CA ASN A 76 8.71 -23.87 -46.89
C ASN A 76 8.66 -22.38 -46.52
N ASN A 77 9.16 -22.05 -45.32
CA ASN A 77 9.25 -20.67 -44.85
C ASN A 77 10.32 -19.90 -45.65
N LEU A 78 9.93 -18.80 -46.28
CA LEU A 78 10.79 -17.92 -47.09
C LEU A 78 11.40 -16.76 -46.26
N GLY A 79 11.01 -16.64 -45.00
CA GLY A 79 11.35 -15.54 -44.08
C GLY A 79 10.25 -14.49 -43.97
N GLU A 80 10.51 -13.48 -43.14
CA GLU A 80 9.65 -12.30 -42.98
C GLU A 80 9.54 -11.54 -44.31
N ILE A 81 8.32 -11.20 -44.72
CA ILE A 81 8.01 -10.27 -45.80
C ILE A 81 8.36 -8.85 -45.30
N ASN A 82 9.55 -8.39 -45.66
CA ASN A 82 10.08 -7.09 -45.26
C ASN A 82 10.22 -6.19 -46.49
N LEU A 83 9.53 -5.05 -46.50
CA LEU A 83 9.51 -4.10 -47.61
C LEU A 83 10.87 -3.44 -47.89
N LYS A 84 11.80 -3.46 -46.93
CA LYS A 84 13.17 -2.96 -47.11
C LYS A 84 14.13 -4.02 -47.67
N ASP A 85 13.86 -5.31 -47.46
CA ASP A 85 14.71 -6.41 -47.95
C ASP A 85 14.60 -6.54 -49.48
N GLU A 86 15.75 -6.42 -50.18
CA GLU A 86 15.86 -6.59 -51.63
C GLU A 86 15.36 -7.97 -52.10
N GLY A 87 15.36 -9.00 -51.23
CA GLY A 87 14.80 -10.31 -51.52
C GLY A 87 13.30 -10.31 -51.82
N TRP A 88 12.58 -9.27 -51.37
CA TRP A 88 11.14 -9.07 -51.57
C TRP A 88 10.79 -7.99 -52.60
N LYS A 89 11.80 -7.39 -53.26
CA LYS A 89 11.62 -6.40 -54.33
C LYS A 89 11.82 -7.04 -55.71
N ASP A 90 11.11 -6.52 -56.69
CA ASP A 90 11.31 -6.83 -58.12
C ASP A 90 11.02 -5.56 -58.94
N LYS A 91 11.66 -5.37 -60.09
CA LYS A 91 11.60 -4.11 -60.85
C LYS A 91 10.22 -3.79 -61.41
N ASP A 92 9.43 -4.83 -61.70
CA ASP A 92 8.13 -4.72 -62.36
C ASP A 92 6.95 -5.14 -61.46
N ILE A 93 7.23 -5.50 -60.19
CA ILE A 93 6.24 -6.06 -59.26
C ILE A 93 6.37 -5.41 -57.88
N ASN A 94 5.30 -4.75 -57.43
CA ASN A 94 5.18 -4.13 -56.12
C ASN A 94 4.32 -5.00 -55.19
N LEU A 95 4.75 -5.11 -53.93
CA LEU A 95 4.01 -5.74 -52.84
C LEU A 95 3.31 -4.66 -52.01
N LYS A 96 2.00 -4.80 -51.80
CA LYS A 96 1.18 -3.95 -50.95
C LYS A 96 0.65 -4.74 -49.76
N ILE A 97 0.75 -4.14 -48.57
CA ILE A 97 0.25 -4.71 -47.31
C ILE A 97 -0.91 -3.84 -46.83
N GLU A 98 -2.03 -4.48 -46.46
CA GLU A 98 -3.19 -3.84 -45.86
C GLU A 98 -3.55 -4.61 -44.59
N TRP A 99 -3.34 -3.97 -43.44
CA TRP A 99 -3.65 -4.51 -42.12
C TRP A 99 -5.05 -4.08 -41.71
N THR A 100 -5.86 -5.04 -41.23
CA THR A 100 -7.17 -4.79 -40.65
C THR A 100 -7.18 -5.32 -39.22
N VAL A 101 -7.54 -4.47 -38.27
CA VAL A 101 -7.61 -4.81 -36.85
C VAL A 101 -8.99 -4.45 -36.32
N VAL A 102 -9.57 -5.34 -35.53
CA VAL A 102 -10.80 -5.10 -34.79
C VAL A 102 -10.49 -5.25 -33.32
N LEU A 103 -10.64 -4.20 -32.52
CA LEU A 103 -10.56 -4.25 -31.07
C LEU A 103 -11.95 -4.09 -30.46
N ALA A 104 -12.23 -4.87 -29.42
CA ALA A 104 -13.45 -4.69 -28.66
C ALA A 104 -13.27 -4.92 -27.15
N ASN A 105 -14.10 -4.21 -26.37
CA ASN A 105 -14.36 -4.50 -24.96
C ASN A 105 -15.83 -4.87 -24.79
N ARG A 106 -16.07 -6.07 -24.26
CA ARG A 106 -17.43 -6.59 -24.03
C ARG A 106 -17.72 -6.91 -22.57
N LYS A 107 -16.84 -6.51 -21.66
CA LYS A 107 -16.97 -6.82 -20.23
C LYS A 107 -18.31 -6.37 -19.66
N ALA A 108 -18.77 -5.16 -19.99
CA ALA A 108 -20.03 -4.62 -19.50
C ALA A 108 -21.27 -5.36 -20.04
N ALA A 109 -21.16 -5.94 -21.24
CA ALA A 109 -22.22 -6.70 -21.89
C ALA A 109 -22.21 -8.20 -21.52
N HIS A 110 -21.21 -8.70 -20.78
CA HIS A 110 -21.03 -10.14 -20.57
C HIS A 110 -21.58 -10.67 -19.24
N GLN A 111 -21.28 -11.94 -18.94
CA GLN A 111 -21.70 -12.66 -17.76
C GLN A 111 -20.94 -12.20 -16.52
N TYR A 112 -21.52 -12.44 -15.35
CA TYR A 112 -20.79 -12.34 -14.09
C TYR A 112 -19.69 -13.40 -14.05
N PHE A 113 -18.53 -12.99 -13.57
CA PHE A 113 -17.47 -13.92 -13.23
C PHE A 113 -17.69 -14.47 -11.81
N ASP A 114 -18.06 -15.74 -11.70
CA ASP A 114 -18.31 -16.44 -10.42
C ASP A 114 -17.20 -17.44 -10.06
N GLY A 115 -16.02 -17.31 -10.67
CA GLY A 115 -14.96 -18.31 -10.61
C GLY A 115 -15.12 -19.43 -11.63
N MET A 116 -14.04 -20.16 -11.94
CA MET A 116 -14.05 -21.26 -12.94
C MET A 116 -15.10 -22.35 -12.66
N TYR A 117 -15.44 -22.57 -11.38
CA TYR A 117 -16.42 -23.59 -10.95
C TYR A 117 -17.80 -23.00 -10.65
N GLY A 118 -18.03 -21.74 -11.00
CA GLY A 118 -19.29 -21.03 -10.79
C GLY A 118 -20.36 -21.39 -11.82
N ASP A 119 -21.62 -21.04 -11.52
CA ASP A 119 -22.78 -21.31 -12.38
C ASP A 119 -22.93 -20.30 -13.54
N HIS A 120 -22.29 -19.12 -13.47
CA HIS A 120 -22.30 -18.04 -14.48
C HIS A 120 -23.69 -17.65 -15.01
N LYS A 121 -24.73 -17.75 -14.17
CA LYS A 121 -26.13 -17.54 -14.58
C LYS A 121 -26.51 -16.06 -14.71
N SER A 122 -25.81 -15.17 -14.02
CA SER A 122 -26.07 -13.73 -14.01
C SER A 122 -25.30 -13.02 -15.12
N ILE A 123 -25.88 -11.95 -15.65
CA ILE A 123 -25.22 -11.06 -16.62
C ILE A 123 -24.95 -9.71 -15.99
N ARG A 124 -23.82 -9.08 -16.33
CA ARG A 124 -23.50 -7.70 -15.97
C ARG A 124 -24.55 -6.78 -16.58
N ASN A 125 -24.94 -5.74 -15.85
CA ASN A 125 -25.97 -4.80 -16.26
C ASN A 125 -27.28 -5.53 -16.65
N ALA A 126 -27.76 -6.44 -15.80
CA ALA A 126 -28.97 -7.22 -16.09
C ALA A 126 -30.23 -6.35 -16.20
N ASP A 127 -30.23 -5.19 -15.55
CA ASP A 127 -31.29 -4.19 -15.57
C ASP A 127 -31.11 -3.11 -16.66
N TRP A 128 -30.17 -3.31 -17.60
CA TRP A 128 -29.93 -2.39 -18.71
C TRP A 128 -31.19 -2.25 -19.58
N PRO A 129 -31.72 -1.03 -19.80
CA PRO A 129 -33.01 -0.83 -20.46
C PRO A 129 -32.95 -0.92 -21.99
N HIS A 130 -31.75 -0.90 -22.56
CA HIS A 130 -31.51 -0.75 -23.99
C HIS A 130 -30.92 -2.01 -24.64
N ASN A 131 -30.62 -1.96 -25.94
CA ASN A 131 -29.94 -3.08 -26.61
C ASN A 131 -28.56 -3.31 -25.98
N ARG A 132 -28.23 -4.55 -25.61
CA ARG A 132 -26.94 -4.89 -24.96
C ARG A 132 -25.71 -4.54 -25.81
N THR A 133 -25.84 -4.43 -27.13
CA THR A 133 -24.73 -3.98 -27.99
C THR A 133 -24.27 -2.56 -27.67
N THR A 134 -25.10 -1.75 -26.99
CA THR A 134 -24.74 -0.41 -26.51
C THR A 134 -23.77 -0.42 -25.31
N LEU A 135 -23.54 -1.59 -24.71
CA LEU A 135 -22.53 -1.83 -23.67
C LEU A 135 -21.22 -2.39 -24.26
N GLU A 136 -21.15 -2.61 -25.58
CA GLU A 136 -19.98 -3.14 -26.26
C GLU A 136 -19.21 -1.99 -26.93
N ALA A 137 -17.94 -1.81 -26.56
CA ALA A 137 -17.07 -0.87 -27.26
C ALA A 137 -16.34 -1.62 -28.38
N VAL A 138 -16.62 -1.31 -29.64
CA VAL A 138 -16.02 -1.99 -30.79
C VAL A 138 -15.44 -0.96 -31.76
N SER A 139 -14.23 -1.20 -32.27
CA SER A 139 -13.59 -0.34 -33.27
C SER A 139 -12.82 -1.19 -34.29
N GLU A 140 -13.10 -0.99 -35.57
CA GLU A 140 -12.38 -1.61 -36.69
C GLU A 140 -11.60 -0.52 -37.44
N GLN A 141 -10.32 -0.78 -37.69
CA GLN A 141 -9.45 0.12 -38.43
C GLN A 141 -8.67 -0.65 -39.49
N THR A 142 -8.35 0.04 -40.59
CA THR A 142 -7.49 -0.46 -41.65
C THR A 142 -6.39 0.55 -41.94
N LEU A 143 -5.17 0.05 -42.13
CA LEU A 143 -3.99 0.85 -42.48
C LEU A 143 -3.20 0.12 -43.59
N THR A 144 -2.63 0.88 -44.52
CA THR A 144 -1.98 0.34 -45.71
C THR A 144 -0.51 0.76 -45.79
N SER A 145 0.32 -0.05 -46.44
CA SER A 145 1.74 0.25 -46.66
C SER A 145 1.98 1.54 -47.48
N ASP A 146 0.96 2.04 -48.20
CA ASP A 146 1.04 3.29 -48.95
C ASP A 146 1.02 4.53 -48.01
N GLU A 147 0.54 4.38 -46.78
CA GLU A 147 0.48 5.44 -45.76
C GLU A 147 1.81 5.59 -44.98
N ILE A 148 2.77 4.66 -45.13
CA ILE A 148 4.07 4.69 -44.43
C ILE A 148 4.78 6.03 -44.68
N GLY A 149 5.25 6.65 -43.60
CA GLY A 149 5.96 7.93 -43.63
C GLY A 149 5.06 9.17 -43.81
N SER A 150 3.75 9.00 -43.99
CA SER A 150 2.79 10.11 -44.01
C SER A 150 2.31 10.50 -42.60
N GLU A 151 1.72 11.68 -42.44
CA GLU A 151 1.03 12.08 -41.20
C GLU A 151 -0.17 11.16 -40.84
N GLN A 152 -0.66 10.38 -41.81
CA GLN A 152 -1.78 9.44 -41.65
C GLN A 152 -1.32 8.02 -41.28
N ASN A 153 -0.03 7.78 -41.04
CA ASN A 153 0.54 6.48 -40.67
C ASN A 153 0.18 6.04 -39.23
N PHE A 154 -1.06 6.25 -38.82
CA PHE A 154 -1.65 5.67 -37.61
C PHE A 154 -3.18 5.71 -37.67
N LYS A 155 -3.84 4.80 -36.96
CA LYS A 155 -5.29 4.86 -36.66
C LYS A 155 -5.52 4.64 -35.17
N GLU A 156 -6.49 5.34 -34.60
CA GLU A 156 -6.92 5.18 -33.20
C GLU A 156 -8.16 4.28 -33.13
N PHE A 157 -8.21 3.39 -32.16
CA PHE A 157 -9.37 2.55 -31.90
C PHE A 157 -10.26 3.22 -30.87
N LYS A 158 -11.33 3.87 -31.35
CA LYS A 158 -12.33 4.52 -30.51
C LYS A 158 -13.61 3.69 -30.53
N GLY A 159 -13.94 3.12 -29.38
CA GLY A 159 -15.21 2.43 -29.13
C GLY A 159 -16.13 3.31 -28.26
N ARG A 160 -17.44 3.06 -28.27
CA ARG A 160 -18.41 3.86 -27.50
C ARG A 160 -19.34 2.98 -26.69
N VAL A 161 -19.64 3.45 -25.49
CA VAL A 161 -20.54 2.82 -24.53
C VAL A 161 -21.56 3.86 -24.06
N TYR A 162 -22.85 3.55 -24.15
CA TYR A 162 -23.94 4.54 -24.00
C TYR A 162 -24.35 4.73 -22.53
N ARG A 163 -25.00 5.85 -22.21
CA ARG A 163 -25.52 6.13 -20.85
C ARG A 163 -26.91 5.53 -20.66
N SER A 164 -27.26 5.17 -19.42
CA SER A 164 -28.52 4.46 -19.12
C SER A 164 -29.78 5.32 -19.27
N ASN A 165 -29.64 6.65 -19.26
CA ASN A 165 -30.75 7.62 -19.13
C ASN A 165 -31.13 8.34 -20.44
N ILE A 166 -30.48 8.00 -21.56
CA ILE A 166 -30.69 8.67 -22.86
C ILE A 166 -31.07 7.63 -23.93
N GLN A 167 -31.78 8.07 -24.97
CA GLN A 167 -32.28 7.20 -26.04
C GLN A 167 -31.13 6.67 -26.92
N ASP A 168 -31.17 5.37 -27.22
CA ASP A 168 -30.37 4.75 -28.28
C ASP A 168 -30.47 5.59 -29.57
N ASN A 169 -29.32 5.91 -30.18
CA ASN A 169 -29.09 6.62 -31.47
C ASN A 169 -28.58 8.08 -31.42
N ASP A 170 -28.32 8.68 -30.26
CA ASP A 170 -27.54 9.93 -30.22
C ASP A 170 -26.04 9.62 -30.37
N PRO A 171 -25.37 10.01 -31.48
CA PRO A 171 -23.94 9.73 -31.66
C PRO A 171 -23.04 10.50 -30.70
N SER A 172 -23.57 11.53 -30.02
CA SER A 172 -22.85 12.31 -29.02
C SER A 172 -23.03 11.78 -27.59
N ASP A 173 -23.97 10.87 -27.36
CA ASP A 173 -24.23 10.27 -26.05
C ASP A 173 -23.23 9.15 -25.70
N GLY A 174 -23.05 8.87 -24.41
CA GLY A 174 -22.13 7.87 -23.92
C GLY A 174 -20.71 8.37 -23.67
N HIS A 175 -19.81 7.42 -23.42
CA HIS A 175 -18.39 7.64 -23.20
C HIS A 175 -17.60 6.98 -24.33
N GLU A 176 -16.66 7.72 -24.89
CA GLU A 176 -15.73 7.20 -25.90
C GLU A 176 -14.50 6.61 -25.20
N LEU A 177 -14.16 5.38 -25.58
CA LEU A 177 -13.06 4.60 -25.04
C LEU A 177 -11.96 4.48 -26.08
N GLU A 178 -10.75 4.86 -25.70
CA GLU A 178 -9.56 4.67 -26.52
C GLU A 178 -8.98 3.28 -26.25
N LEU A 179 -9.40 2.30 -27.04
CA LEU A 179 -9.01 0.90 -26.90
C LEU A 179 -7.55 0.65 -27.33
N GLY A 180 -6.94 1.60 -28.04
CA GLY A 180 -5.55 1.59 -28.44
C GLY A 180 -5.28 2.34 -29.74
N LYS A 181 -4.14 2.04 -30.36
CA LYS A 181 -3.67 2.66 -31.62
C LYS A 181 -2.89 1.68 -32.48
N MET A 182 -2.98 1.78 -33.80
CA MET A 182 -2.16 1.01 -34.75
C MET A 182 -1.24 1.89 -35.59
N ILE A 183 -0.06 1.38 -35.93
CA ILE A 183 0.96 2.04 -36.77
C ILE A 183 1.61 0.97 -37.66
N ILE A 184 1.90 1.29 -38.93
CA ILE A 184 2.73 0.43 -39.79
C ILE A 184 4.16 0.96 -39.80
N GLU A 185 5.11 0.07 -39.53
CA GLU A 185 6.55 0.34 -39.59
C GLU A 185 7.05 0.31 -41.03
N GLU A 186 8.21 0.91 -41.29
CA GLU A 186 8.78 1.01 -42.65
C GLU A 186 9.10 -0.37 -43.28
N GLU A 187 9.28 -1.39 -42.45
CA GLU A 187 9.49 -2.78 -42.88
C GLU A 187 8.18 -3.46 -43.33
N GLY A 188 7.01 -2.88 -43.04
CA GLY A 188 5.68 -3.45 -43.31
C GLY A 188 5.04 -4.14 -42.11
N SER A 189 5.75 -4.23 -40.99
CA SER A 189 5.27 -4.74 -39.70
C SER A 189 4.24 -3.82 -39.07
N LEU A 190 3.33 -4.40 -38.29
CA LEU A 190 2.26 -3.69 -37.59
C LEU A 190 2.57 -3.57 -36.11
N LEU A 191 2.47 -2.36 -35.56
CA LEU A 191 2.43 -2.12 -34.13
C LEU A 191 0.99 -1.86 -33.67
N ILE A 192 0.59 -2.51 -32.58
CA ILE A 192 -0.65 -2.22 -31.85
C ILE A 192 -0.26 -1.75 -30.45
N ILE A 193 -0.55 -0.50 -30.13
CA ILE A 193 -0.31 0.14 -28.83
C ILE A 193 -1.60 0.03 -28.00
N GLY A 194 -1.48 -0.35 -26.72
CA GLY A 194 -2.62 -0.49 -25.82
C GLY A 194 -3.35 0.83 -25.54
N GLY A 195 -4.53 0.72 -24.91
CA GLY A 195 -5.34 1.87 -24.47
C GLY A 195 -4.70 2.68 -23.34
N LYS A 196 -5.45 3.65 -22.80
CA LYS A 196 -4.95 4.63 -21.83
C LYS A 196 -5.05 4.18 -20.36
N GLY A 197 -5.72 3.06 -20.09
CA GLY A 197 -6.04 2.59 -18.74
C GLY A 197 -7.17 3.40 -18.10
N ASN A 198 -8.03 4.01 -18.93
CA ASN A 198 -9.18 4.79 -18.50
C ASN A 198 -10.31 3.87 -18.03
N THR A 199 -11.05 4.34 -17.03
CA THR A 199 -12.12 3.58 -16.40
C THR A 199 -13.16 4.55 -15.87
N GLY A 200 -14.42 4.16 -15.90
CA GLY A 200 -15.52 5.00 -15.44
C GLY A 200 -16.84 4.24 -15.32
N SER A 201 -17.93 4.98 -15.15
CA SER A 201 -19.27 4.42 -15.04
C SER A 201 -20.26 5.12 -15.99
N PHE A 202 -21.22 4.36 -16.54
CA PHE A 202 -22.36 4.87 -17.32
C PHE A 202 -23.49 5.43 -16.43
N LYS A 203 -23.38 5.23 -15.11
CA LYS A 203 -24.32 5.67 -14.09
C LYS A 203 -23.59 6.48 -13.03
N ASP A 204 -23.96 7.75 -12.88
CA ASP A 204 -23.38 8.64 -11.90
C ASP A 204 -23.49 8.04 -10.48
N GLY A 205 -22.38 8.03 -9.74
CA GLY A 205 -22.32 7.52 -8.37
C GLY A 205 -22.26 6.00 -8.24
N ALA A 206 -22.11 5.23 -9.33
CA ALA A 206 -21.79 3.80 -9.20
C ALA A 206 -20.44 3.63 -8.49
N LEU A 207 -20.39 2.75 -7.49
CA LEU A 207 -19.18 2.44 -6.73
C LEU A 207 -18.71 1.03 -7.06
N ILE A 208 -17.40 0.80 -6.90
CA ILE A 208 -16.83 -0.54 -6.92
C ILE A 208 -17.15 -1.22 -5.59
N THR A 209 -17.75 -2.40 -5.69
CA THR A 209 -18.20 -3.19 -4.53
C THR A 209 -17.73 -4.64 -4.58
N GLN A 210 -17.21 -5.09 -5.73
CA GLN A 210 -16.71 -6.45 -5.96
C GLN A 210 -15.44 -6.40 -6.83
N TYR A 211 -14.55 -7.36 -6.68
CA TYR A 211 -13.31 -7.45 -7.47
C TYR A 211 -13.57 -7.53 -8.97
N ALA A 212 -14.55 -8.34 -9.39
CA ALA A 212 -14.75 -8.64 -10.80
C ALA A 212 -16.02 -8.07 -11.42
N ASN A 213 -17.12 -7.97 -10.66
CA ASN A 213 -18.45 -7.70 -11.21
C ASN A 213 -19.04 -6.41 -10.64
N ASN A 214 -18.76 -5.28 -11.28
CA ASN A 214 -19.34 -3.99 -10.93
C ASN A 214 -20.24 -3.52 -12.06
N ASP A 215 -21.55 -3.57 -11.84
CA ASP A 215 -22.52 -3.09 -12.81
C ASP A 215 -22.33 -1.58 -13.07
N TYR A 216 -22.61 -1.20 -14.31
CA TYR A 216 -22.47 0.12 -14.91
C TYR A 216 -21.05 0.64 -15.11
N TRP A 217 -20.02 -0.15 -14.80
CA TRP A 217 -18.63 0.24 -15.05
C TRP A 217 -18.15 -0.11 -16.46
N TYR A 218 -17.12 0.60 -16.91
CA TYR A 218 -16.33 0.31 -18.10
C TYR A 218 -14.84 0.49 -17.84
N ASP A 219 -14.03 -0.17 -18.65
CA ASP A 219 -12.60 0.12 -18.80
C ASP A 219 -12.21 0.08 -20.30
N ASP A 220 -10.97 0.44 -20.62
CA ASP A 220 -10.45 0.48 -21.99
C ASP A 220 -9.50 -0.67 -22.34
N THR A 221 -9.45 -1.73 -21.51
CA THR A 221 -8.83 -2.99 -21.93
C THR A 221 -9.64 -3.61 -23.06
N SER A 222 -9.01 -4.40 -23.93
CA SER A 222 -9.68 -4.96 -25.10
C SER A 222 -9.02 -6.25 -25.55
N ASP A 223 -9.67 -6.96 -26.46
CA ASP A 223 -9.00 -7.95 -27.28
C ASP A 223 -9.58 -7.92 -28.69
N GLY A 224 -8.87 -8.50 -29.65
CA GLY A 224 -9.48 -8.77 -30.93
C GLY A 224 -8.55 -9.21 -32.04
N SER A 225 -9.14 -9.30 -33.23
CA SER A 225 -8.52 -9.98 -34.37
C SER A 225 -7.60 -9.05 -35.17
N VAL A 226 -6.49 -9.63 -35.62
CA VAL A 226 -5.51 -9.00 -36.52
C VAL A 226 -5.47 -9.80 -37.81
N ASP A 227 -5.81 -9.14 -38.92
CA ASP A 227 -5.81 -9.73 -40.25
C ASP A 227 -4.97 -8.90 -41.22
N VAL A 228 -4.52 -9.52 -42.30
CA VAL A 228 -3.71 -8.85 -43.31
C VAL A 228 -4.03 -9.35 -44.71
N LYS A 229 -4.03 -8.42 -45.66
CA LYS A 229 -4.12 -8.71 -47.08
C LYS A 229 -2.82 -8.32 -47.77
N VAL A 230 -2.17 -9.31 -48.36
CA VAL A 230 -0.94 -9.12 -49.16
C VAL A 230 -1.30 -9.16 -50.64
N THR A 231 -1.06 -8.06 -51.35
CA THR A 231 -1.35 -7.93 -52.78
C THR A 231 -0.07 -7.72 -53.57
N ILE A 232 0.12 -8.52 -54.61
CA ILE A 232 1.25 -8.43 -55.56
C ILE A 232 0.73 -7.84 -56.87
N SER A 233 1.32 -6.75 -57.35
CA SER A 233 0.91 -6.11 -58.59
C SER A 233 1.10 -7.04 -59.80
N GLY A 234 0.14 -7.05 -60.72
CA GLY A 234 0.21 -7.90 -61.92
C GLY A 234 -0.22 -9.36 -61.72
N LYS A 235 -0.49 -9.82 -60.48
CA LYS A 235 -1.15 -11.10 -60.22
C LYS A 235 -2.68 -10.94 -60.19
N LYS A 236 -3.40 -11.93 -60.72
CA LYS A 236 -4.86 -12.00 -60.65
C LYS A 236 -5.33 -12.29 -59.21
N PRO A 237 -6.56 -11.93 -58.82
CA PRO A 237 -7.08 -12.17 -57.47
C PRO A 237 -6.94 -13.62 -56.98
N GLU A 238 -7.15 -14.61 -57.85
CA GLU A 238 -7.02 -16.03 -57.55
C GLU A 238 -5.57 -16.49 -57.29
N ASP A 239 -4.59 -15.75 -57.82
CA ASP A 239 -3.15 -16.02 -57.72
C ASP A 239 -2.46 -15.21 -56.60
N GLN A 240 -3.23 -14.35 -55.91
CA GLN A 240 -2.70 -13.60 -54.77
C GLN A 240 -2.34 -14.54 -53.62
N PRO A 241 -1.28 -14.24 -52.86
CA PRO A 241 -0.93 -15.02 -51.68
C PRO A 241 -2.12 -15.10 -50.72
N LYS A 242 -2.38 -16.29 -50.16
CA LYS A 242 -3.46 -16.50 -49.18
C LYS A 242 -2.90 -16.71 -47.79
N ASN A 243 -3.62 -16.23 -46.78
CA ASN A 243 -3.30 -16.54 -45.40
C ASN A 243 -3.49 -18.06 -45.16
N ARG A 244 -2.44 -18.75 -44.69
CA ARG A 244 -2.47 -20.22 -44.48
C ARG A 244 -3.01 -20.65 -43.11
N GLU A 245 -3.02 -19.76 -42.12
CA GLU A 245 -3.22 -20.13 -40.71
C GLU A 245 -4.33 -19.35 -40.00
N SER A 246 -5.15 -18.58 -40.73
CA SER A 246 -6.20 -17.67 -40.20
C SER A 246 -5.65 -16.42 -39.48
N LYS A 247 -6.54 -15.67 -38.82
CA LYS A 247 -6.22 -14.38 -38.19
C LYS A 247 -5.28 -14.58 -36.99
N SER A 248 -4.50 -13.56 -36.66
CA SER A 248 -3.84 -13.45 -35.35
C SER A 248 -4.76 -12.72 -34.36
N TRP A 249 -4.35 -12.65 -33.10
CA TRP A 249 -5.15 -12.01 -32.04
C TRP A 249 -4.28 -11.19 -31.10
N VAL A 250 -4.79 -10.05 -30.63
CA VAL A 250 -4.13 -9.20 -29.63
C VAL A 250 -4.95 -9.17 -28.33
N LEU A 251 -4.25 -9.25 -27.20
CA LEU A 251 -4.79 -8.96 -25.87
C LEU A 251 -4.26 -7.60 -25.43
N VAL A 252 -5.15 -6.66 -25.11
CA VAL A 252 -4.80 -5.37 -24.50
C VAL A 252 -5.06 -5.47 -23.01
N ALA A 253 -4.00 -5.67 -22.23
CA ALA A 253 -4.07 -6.06 -20.83
C ALA A 253 -3.55 -4.97 -19.87
N PRO A 254 -3.75 -5.12 -18.55
CA PRO A 254 -3.11 -4.29 -17.53
C PRO A 254 -1.56 -4.28 -17.63
N PRO A 255 -0.87 -3.27 -17.05
CA PRO A 255 0.59 -3.24 -16.97
C PRO A 255 1.16 -4.44 -16.20
N LYS A 256 2.39 -4.86 -16.51
CA LYS A 256 3.18 -5.82 -15.72
C LYS A 256 4.21 -5.05 -14.91
N TYR A 257 3.98 -4.91 -13.61
CA TYR A 257 4.83 -4.08 -12.75
C TYR A 257 6.14 -4.76 -12.37
N ALA A 258 6.23 -6.09 -12.46
CA ALA A 258 7.48 -6.84 -12.24
C ALA A 258 7.90 -7.58 -13.54
N PRO A 259 8.34 -6.87 -14.59
CA PRO A 259 8.62 -7.46 -15.89
C PRO A 259 9.67 -8.59 -15.85
N GLY A 260 10.68 -8.48 -14.96
CA GLY A 260 11.74 -9.49 -14.81
C GLY A 260 11.42 -10.67 -13.91
N ILE A 261 10.22 -10.71 -13.34
CA ILE A 261 9.76 -11.83 -12.50
C ILE A 261 8.78 -12.68 -13.31
N PRO A 262 9.14 -13.94 -13.64
CA PRO A 262 8.27 -14.84 -14.37
C PRO A 262 7.11 -15.34 -13.51
N HIS A 263 6.04 -15.79 -14.15
CA HIS A 263 4.93 -16.48 -13.49
C HIS A 263 5.26 -17.96 -13.34
N ILE A 264 4.91 -18.57 -12.19
CA ILE A 264 5.15 -20.01 -11.95
C ILE A 264 4.55 -20.88 -13.07
N ILE A 265 3.37 -20.47 -13.54
CA ILE A 265 2.74 -21.00 -14.74
C ILE A 265 2.51 -19.83 -15.68
N SER A 266 3.19 -19.83 -16.82
CA SER A 266 2.99 -18.82 -17.85
C SER A 266 1.79 -19.15 -18.74
N LEU A 267 1.19 -18.12 -19.34
CA LEU A 267 0.09 -18.33 -20.29
C LEU A 267 0.52 -19.21 -21.47
N TYR A 268 1.77 -19.06 -21.91
CA TYR A 268 2.39 -19.94 -22.89
C TYR A 268 2.30 -21.41 -22.48
N GLN A 269 2.75 -21.75 -21.26
CA GLN A 269 2.75 -23.12 -20.77
C GLN A 269 1.32 -23.69 -20.73
N THR A 270 0.37 -22.91 -20.25
CA THR A 270 -1.03 -23.33 -20.18
C THR A 270 -1.61 -23.62 -21.56
N ILE A 271 -1.43 -22.73 -22.54
CA ILE A 271 -1.95 -22.94 -23.90
C ILE A 271 -1.27 -24.15 -24.55
N LEU A 272 0.05 -24.28 -24.36
CA LEU A 272 0.82 -25.39 -24.89
C LEU A 272 0.27 -26.74 -24.38
N GLU A 273 0.05 -26.88 -23.07
CA GLU A 273 -0.49 -28.12 -22.50
C GLU A 273 -1.98 -28.33 -22.80
N THR A 274 -2.75 -27.27 -23.05
CA THR A 274 -4.13 -27.38 -23.50
C THR A 274 -4.23 -27.96 -24.91
N GLN A 275 -3.37 -27.51 -25.83
CA GLN A 275 -3.33 -28.01 -27.21
C GLN A 275 -2.64 -29.38 -27.32
N HIS A 276 -1.61 -29.60 -26.51
CA HIS A 276 -0.77 -30.81 -26.52
C HIS A 276 -0.70 -31.45 -25.12
N PRO A 277 -1.79 -32.03 -24.60
CA PRO A 277 -1.83 -32.52 -23.22
C PRO A 277 -0.87 -33.68 -22.97
N VAL A 278 -0.15 -33.65 -21.84
CA VAL A 278 0.58 -34.82 -21.34
C VAL A 278 -0.43 -35.91 -20.96
N GLY A 279 -0.21 -37.15 -21.38
CA GLY A 279 -0.93 -38.30 -20.84
C GLY A 279 -0.49 -38.68 -19.42
N SER A 280 -0.78 -39.91 -18.99
CA SER A 280 -0.41 -40.42 -17.65
C SER A 280 1.10 -40.37 -17.37
N ARG A 281 1.48 -40.51 -16.07
CA ARG A 281 2.85 -40.50 -15.50
C ARG A 281 4.00 -41.08 -16.34
N ASP A 282 3.75 -42.03 -17.24
CA ASP A 282 4.76 -42.72 -18.06
C ASP A 282 4.99 -42.11 -19.46
N GLN A 283 4.27 -41.06 -19.86
CA GLN A 283 4.42 -40.42 -21.17
C GLN A 283 5.48 -39.31 -21.21
N ILE A 284 6.00 -39.04 -22.40
CA ILE A 284 6.99 -37.99 -22.66
C ILE A 284 6.36 -36.62 -22.30
N PRO A 285 7.04 -35.76 -21.52
CA PRO A 285 6.57 -34.41 -21.18
C PRO A 285 6.14 -33.62 -22.42
N VAL A 286 5.23 -32.63 -22.29
CA VAL A 286 4.92 -31.75 -23.42
C VAL A 286 6.21 -31.06 -23.86
N ILE A 287 6.62 -31.31 -25.10
CA ILE A 287 7.89 -30.80 -25.59
C ILE A 287 7.63 -29.48 -26.31
N ASP A 288 8.21 -28.42 -25.75
CA ASP A 288 8.12 -27.07 -26.28
C ASP A 288 8.46 -27.05 -27.79
N PRO A 289 7.56 -26.57 -28.66
CA PRO A 289 7.77 -26.42 -30.09
C PRO A 289 9.06 -25.69 -30.47
N VAL A 290 9.52 -24.76 -29.63
CA VAL A 290 10.78 -24.00 -29.77
C VAL A 290 11.99 -24.94 -29.79
N ILE A 291 11.93 -26.07 -29.10
CA ILE A 291 13.01 -27.06 -29.09
C ILE A 291 13.03 -27.77 -30.46
N PRO A 292 14.15 -27.80 -31.20
CA PRO A 292 14.24 -28.58 -32.44
C PRO A 292 14.02 -30.07 -32.18
N ASP A 293 13.30 -30.78 -33.06
CA ASP A 293 12.90 -32.19 -32.86
C ASP A 293 14.06 -33.13 -32.48
N ALA A 294 15.24 -32.91 -33.07
CA ALA A 294 16.45 -33.70 -32.77
C ALA A 294 16.95 -33.54 -31.32
N LYS A 295 16.58 -32.46 -30.62
CA LYS A 295 16.98 -32.17 -29.22
C LYS A 295 15.92 -32.56 -28.19
N ARG A 296 14.80 -33.15 -28.62
CA ARG A 296 13.65 -33.52 -27.78
C ARG A 296 13.76 -34.89 -27.11
N THR A 297 14.97 -35.42 -26.94
CA THR A 297 15.20 -36.83 -26.63
C THR A 297 15.20 -37.15 -25.13
N GLN A 298 15.45 -36.16 -24.26
CA GLN A 298 15.50 -36.32 -22.80
C GLN A 298 15.36 -34.97 -22.08
N VAL A 299 15.19 -35.01 -20.76
CA VAL A 299 15.09 -33.81 -19.89
C VAL A 299 16.46 -33.15 -19.74
N GLU A 300 16.50 -31.84 -19.85
CA GLU A 300 17.70 -31.00 -19.66
C GLU A 300 17.51 -30.06 -18.47
N TYR A 301 18.46 -30.02 -17.54
CA TYR A 301 18.35 -29.22 -16.33
C TYR A 301 18.16 -27.73 -16.65
N TYR A 302 19.06 -27.13 -17.43
CA TYR A 302 19.00 -25.70 -17.73
C TYR A 302 17.79 -25.28 -18.58
N ARG A 303 17.27 -26.20 -19.39
CA ARG A 303 16.14 -25.95 -20.29
C ARG A 303 14.80 -26.14 -19.61
N ASP A 304 14.65 -27.22 -18.83
CA ASP A 304 13.35 -27.71 -18.36
C ASP A 304 13.13 -27.51 -16.86
N ILE A 305 14.20 -27.53 -16.04
CA ILE A 305 14.12 -27.52 -14.56
C ILE A 305 14.50 -26.15 -13.99
N TYR A 306 15.63 -25.60 -14.44
CA TYR A 306 16.15 -24.31 -13.99
C TYR A 306 15.11 -23.18 -14.08
N PRO A 307 14.29 -23.04 -15.15
CA PRO A 307 13.27 -21.99 -15.20
C PRO A 307 12.23 -22.07 -14.07
N ILE A 308 11.87 -23.29 -13.62
CA ILE A 308 10.93 -23.49 -12.50
C ILE A 308 11.57 -22.99 -11.19
N PHE A 309 12.85 -23.34 -10.98
CA PHE A 309 13.62 -22.93 -9.81
C PHE A 309 13.93 -21.44 -9.77
N GLU A 310 14.26 -20.86 -10.92
CA GLU A 310 14.44 -19.42 -11.06
C GLU A 310 13.16 -18.68 -10.70
N THR A 311 12.02 -19.15 -11.20
CA THR A 311 10.73 -18.50 -10.96
C THR A 311 10.36 -18.47 -9.47
N ILE A 312 10.51 -19.59 -8.77
CA ILE A 312 10.16 -19.63 -7.35
C ILE A 312 11.11 -18.79 -6.49
N CYS A 313 12.41 -18.75 -6.84
CA CYS A 313 13.38 -17.89 -6.16
C CYS A 313 13.13 -16.42 -6.46
N LYS A 314 12.81 -16.04 -7.70
CA LYS A 314 12.51 -14.64 -8.05
C LYS A 314 11.19 -14.15 -7.45
N THR A 315 10.22 -15.02 -7.20
CA THR A 315 8.95 -14.66 -6.56
C THR A 315 9.14 -14.14 -5.13
N SER A 316 10.22 -14.52 -4.41
CA SER A 316 10.48 -14.04 -3.05
C SER A 316 10.73 -12.52 -2.97
N TRP A 317 11.04 -11.87 -4.09
CA TRP A 317 11.21 -10.41 -4.15
C TRP A 317 9.90 -9.63 -4.19
N VAL A 318 8.76 -10.31 -4.39
CA VAL A 318 7.46 -9.64 -4.56
C VAL A 318 6.35 -10.26 -3.71
N ASN A 319 6.67 -11.28 -2.92
CA ASN A 319 5.70 -12.04 -2.14
C ASN A 319 6.32 -12.62 -0.86
N ASP A 320 5.67 -12.40 0.27
CA ASP A 320 6.17 -12.83 1.58
C ASP A 320 6.15 -14.35 1.76
N MET A 321 5.15 -15.04 1.22
CA MET A 321 5.09 -16.51 1.29
C MET A 321 6.23 -17.17 0.49
N GLY A 322 6.64 -16.58 -0.63
CA GLY A 322 7.83 -17.00 -1.37
C GLY A 322 9.10 -16.89 -0.52
N ARG A 323 9.22 -15.83 0.28
CA ARG A 323 10.39 -15.52 1.12
C ARG A 323 10.61 -16.52 2.26
N LEU A 324 9.55 -17.12 2.79
CA LEU A 324 9.64 -18.05 3.94
C LEU A 324 10.52 -19.29 3.66
N GLY A 325 10.76 -19.63 2.40
CA GLY A 325 11.60 -20.76 2.02
C GLY A 325 12.54 -20.53 0.84
N HIS A 326 12.36 -19.43 0.11
CA HIS A 326 13.16 -19.08 -1.07
C HIS A 326 13.69 -17.64 -0.96
N GLY A 327 14.81 -17.37 -1.61
CA GLY A 327 15.50 -16.06 -1.56
C GLY A 327 16.90 -16.15 -0.94
N PRO A 328 17.65 -15.04 -0.90
CA PRO A 328 19.00 -15.00 -0.34
C PRO A 328 19.07 -15.63 1.06
N ASP A 329 20.12 -16.42 1.30
CA ASP A 329 20.42 -17.10 2.59
C ASP A 329 19.37 -18.08 3.12
N THR A 330 18.41 -18.47 2.28
CA THR A 330 17.46 -19.53 2.61
C THR A 330 17.91 -20.90 2.10
N PRO A 331 17.57 -22.01 2.78
CA PRO A 331 17.89 -23.37 2.31
C PRO A 331 17.27 -23.75 0.96
N GLY A 332 16.22 -23.03 0.53
CA GLY A 332 15.55 -23.24 -0.77
C GLY A 332 16.00 -22.29 -1.87
N ASN A 333 17.14 -21.60 -1.71
CA ASN A 333 17.73 -20.79 -2.78
C ASN A 333 18.39 -21.67 -3.84
N PHE A 334 17.59 -22.18 -4.78
CA PHE A 334 18.04 -23.03 -5.87
C PHE A 334 18.99 -22.33 -6.87
N LEU A 335 19.11 -21.01 -6.78
CA LEU A 335 20.03 -20.20 -7.58
C LEU A 335 21.38 -19.96 -6.91
N SER A 336 21.57 -20.42 -5.66
CA SER A 336 22.88 -20.36 -5.01
C SER A 336 23.86 -21.31 -5.72
N PRO A 337 25.13 -20.91 -5.96
CA PRO A 337 26.11 -21.75 -6.65
C PRO A 337 26.26 -23.14 -6.00
N ASP A 338 26.33 -23.20 -4.67
CA ASP A 338 26.50 -24.44 -3.91
C ASP A 338 25.35 -25.43 -4.08
N LEU A 339 24.10 -24.93 -4.16
CA LEU A 339 22.94 -25.78 -4.35
C LEU A 339 22.76 -26.13 -5.83
N GLU A 340 22.93 -25.16 -6.74
CA GLU A 340 22.84 -25.40 -8.18
C GLU A 340 23.80 -26.52 -8.63
N ASP A 341 25.06 -26.49 -8.16
CA ASP A 341 26.06 -27.53 -8.45
C ASP A 341 25.62 -28.94 -8.02
N GLN A 342 24.79 -29.04 -6.97
CA GLN A 342 24.24 -30.31 -6.53
C GLN A 342 23.02 -30.75 -7.35
N LEU A 343 22.26 -29.81 -7.90
CA LEU A 343 20.99 -30.08 -8.58
C LEU A 343 21.13 -30.27 -10.10
N LYS A 344 22.16 -29.68 -10.72
CA LYS A 344 22.36 -29.66 -12.18
C LYS A 344 22.90 -30.96 -12.79
N VAL A 345 23.49 -31.84 -11.97
CA VAL A 345 24.08 -33.13 -12.41
C VAL A 345 23.37 -34.30 -11.71
N PRO A 346 23.01 -35.40 -12.43
CA PRO A 346 22.29 -36.54 -11.87
C PRO A 346 23.17 -37.47 -11.00
N LEU A 347 23.98 -36.92 -10.09
CA LEU A 347 24.82 -37.71 -9.19
C LEU A 347 23.97 -38.55 -8.22
N PRO A 348 24.28 -39.85 -8.00
CA PRO A 348 23.53 -40.71 -7.08
C PRO A 348 23.46 -40.17 -5.65
N LYS A 349 24.54 -39.54 -5.15
CA LYS A 349 24.60 -38.94 -3.81
C LYS A 349 23.57 -37.83 -3.58
N ASN A 350 23.10 -37.18 -4.65
CA ASN A 350 22.15 -36.06 -4.57
C ASN A 350 20.71 -36.52 -4.85
N LYS A 351 20.46 -37.81 -5.07
CA LYS A 351 19.12 -38.34 -5.40
C LYS A 351 18.12 -38.07 -4.28
N ASP A 352 18.51 -38.28 -3.03
CA ASP A 352 17.63 -38.05 -1.88
C ASP A 352 17.30 -36.55 -1.72
N LEU A 353 18.27 -35.66 -1.97
CA LEU A 353 18.04 -34.21 -2.01
C LEU A 353 16.99 -33.85 -3.07
N ARG A 354 17.13 -34.33 -4.31
CA ARG A 354 16.15 -34.05 -5.37
C ARG A 354 14.76 -34.62 -5.05
N LYS A 355 14.69 -35.82 -4.47
CA LYS A 355 13.42 -36.42 -4.02
C LYS A 355 12.78 -35.64 -2.87
N ASN A 356 13.57 -35.13 -1.94
CA ASN A 356 13.08 -34.27 -0.86
C ASN A 356 12.51 -32.96 -1.42
N ILE A 357 13.17 -32.35 -2.42
CA ILE A 357 12.64 -31.16 -3.10
C ILE A 357 11.31 -31.48 -3.80
N LEU A 358 11.24 -32.55 -4.60
CA LEU A 358 10.00 -32.95 -5.27
C LEU A 358 8.86 -33.25 -4.27
N SER A 359 9.18 -33.81 -3.09
CA SER A 359 8.17 -34.12 -2.07
C SER A 359 7.43 -32.89 -1.52
N ARG A 360 8.00 -31.69 -1.70
CA ARG A 360 7.37 -30.41 -1.36
C ARG A 360 6.41 -29.91 -2.44
N VAL A 361 6.51 -30.39 -3.67
CA VAL A 361 5.71 -29.93 -4.80
C VAL A 361 4.35 -30.63 -4.79
N ARG A 362 3.25 -29.87 -4.88
CA ARG A 362 1.91 -30.47 -4.96
C ARG A 362 1.78 -31.31 -6.21
N VAL A 363 1.18 -32.49 -6.06
CA VAL A 363 0.82 -33.35 -7.20
C VAL A 363 -0.35 -32.68 -7.94
N PRO A 364 -0.27 -32.51 -9.27
CA PRO A 364 -1.37 -31.94 -10.06
C PRO A 364 -2.68 -32.68 -9.82
N TYR A 365 -3.79 -31.94 -9.81
CA TYR A 365 -5.09 -32.45 -9.35
C TYR A 365 -5.54 -33.74 -10.05
N LYS A 366 -5.27 -33.86 -11.37
CA LYS A 366 -5.62 -35.02 -12.21
C LYS A 366 -4.81 -36.28 -11.87
N ASP A 367 -3.59 -36.12 -11.37
CA ASP A 367 -2.66 -37.20 -11.08
C ASP A 367 -2.65 -37.60 -9.59
N ALA A 368 -3.16 -36.72 -8.73
CA ALA A 368 -3.18 -36.91 -7.29
C ALA A 368 -4.29 -37.87 -6.83
N SER A 369 -3.98 -38.75 -5.87
CA SER A 369 -4.98 -39.47 -5.09
C SER A 369 -5.77 -38.52 -4.17
N SER A 370 -6.94 -38.95 -3.69
CA SER A 370 -7.71 -38.14 -2.72
C SER A 370 -6.94 -37.86 -1.43
N PHE A 371 -6.07 -38.78 -1.01
CA PHE A 371 -5.21 -38.58 0.16
C PHE A 371 -4.16 -37.49 -0.10
N GLU A 372 -3.45 -37.55 -1.23
CA GLU A 372 -2.46 -36.53 -1.61
C GLU A 372 -3.11 -35.16 -1.75
N ARG A 373 -4.24 -35.05 -2.48
CA ARG A 373 -4.93 -33.76 -2.65
C ARG A 373 -5.26 -33.09 -1.32
N ASN A 374 -5.89 -33.83 -0.40
CA ASN A 374 -6.33 -33.29 0.88
C ASN A 374 -5.14 -33.04 1.82
N GLY A 375 -4.15 -33.93 1.84
CA GLY A 375 -2.96 -33.80 2.68
C GLY A 375 -2.01 -32.68 2.24
N GLN A 376 -2.04 -32.29 0.97
CA GLN A 376 -1.18 -31.24 0.40
C GLN A 376 -1.79 -29.83 0.41
N ALA A 377 -3.03 -29.68 0.89
CA ALA A 377 -3.78 -28.42 0.87
C ALA A 377 -3.40 -27.46 2.02
N TYR A 378 -2.12 -27.19 2.22
CA TYR A 378 -1.59 -26.29 3.25
C TYR A 378 -0.33 -25.56 2.75
N GLY A 379 0.05 -24.47 3.42
CA GLY A 379 1.21 -23.62 3.04
C GLY A 379 2.58 -24.28 3.13
N TYR A 380 2.68 -25.51 3.65
CA TYR A 380 3.90 -26.31 3.66
C TYR A 380 4.32 -26.82 2.27
N PHE A 381 3.36 -26.93 1.33
CA PHE A 381 3.59 -27.43 -0.02
C PHE A 381 3.67 -26.28 -1.03
N MET A 382 4.39 -26.52 -2.13
CA MET A 382 4.68 -25.54 -3.16
C MET A 382 3.80 -25.72 -4.39
N PRO A 383 3.38 -24.62 -5.05
CA PRO A 383 3.59 -23.22 -4.65
C PRO A 383 2.57 -22.72 -3.60
N PRO A 384 2.93 -21.91 -2.59
CA PRO A 384 2.02 -21.46 -1.54
C PRO A 384 1.11 -20.29 -2.00
N LEU A 385 0.62 -20.33 -3.24
CA LEU A 385 -0.21 -19.30 -3.88
C LEU A 385 -1.66 -19.79 -4.04
N SER A 386 -2.57 -18.82 -4.23
CA SER A 386 -4.01 -19.06 -4.44
C SER A 386 -4.28 -19.89 -5.70
N GLY A 387 -5.40 -20.63 -5.71
CA GLY A 387 -5.77 -21.55 -6.78
C GLY A 387 -7.05 -21.14 -7.51
N ASN A 388 -7.47 -21.93 -8.51
CA ASN A 388 -8.68 -21.66 -9.32
C ASN A 388 -10.00 -21.66 -8.49
N GLY A 389 -9.95 -22.13 -7.23
CA GLY A 389 -11.09 -22.17 -6.31
C GLY A 389 -11.19 -20.98 -5.34
N GLY A 390 -10.37 -19.94 -5.50
CA GLY A 390 -10.33 -18.75 -4.64
C GLY A 390 -9.11 -18.73 -3.70
N ASP A 391 -9.12 -17.80 -2.74
CA ASP A 391 -8.01 -17.58 -1.80
C ASP A 391 -7.63 -18.85 -1.02
N VAL A 392 -6.33 -19.03 -0.82
CA VAL A 392 -5.75 -20.16 -0.06
C VAL A 392 -6.54 -20.47 1.21
N LYS A 393 -7.00 -21.72 1.32
CA LYS A 393 -7.72 -22.20 2.50
C LYS A 393 -7.20 -23.58 2.92
N PRO A 394 -6.58 -23.69 4.11
CA PRO A 394 -6.13 -24.95 4.67
C PRO A 394 -7.18 -26.06 4.57
N GLY A 395 -6.79 -27.22 4.04
CA GLY A 395 -7.66 -28.39 3.85
C GLY A 395 -8.58 -28.33 2.63
N VAL A 396 -8.52 -27.30 1.79
CA VAL A 396 -9.33 -27.15 0.57
C VAL A 396 -8.45 -27.15 -0.68
N PRO A 397 -8.27 -28.30 -1.38
CA PRO A 397 -7.22 -28.47 -2.38
C PRO A 397 -7.29 -27.52 -3.59
N ASN A 398 -8.50 -27.21 -4.09
CA ASN A 398 -8.66 -26.36 -5.28
C ASN A 398 -8.38 -24.87 -5.02
N ARG A 399 -8.16 -24.47 -3.76
CA ARG A 399 -7.77 -23.10 -3.37
C ARG A 399 -6.26 -22.89 -3.32
N TYR A 400 -5.49 -23.92 -3.61
CA TYR A 400 -4.04 -23.82 -3.81
C TYR A 400 -3.71 -24.11 -5.26
N ILE A 401 -2.81 -23.34 -5.85
CA ILE A 401 -2.30 -23.68 -7.18
C ILE A 401 -1.41 -24.94 -7.13
N THR A 402 -1.43 -25.68 -8.23
CA THR A 402 -0.46 -26.72 -8.56
C THR A 402 0.23 -26.32 -9.85
N ILE A 403 1.52 -26.64 -9.98
CA ILE A 403 2.20 -26.58 -11.29
C ILE A 403 1.47 -27.48 -12.30
N THR A 404 1.77 -27.31 -13.58
CA THR A 404 1.11 -28.09 -14.63
C THR A 404 1.55 -29.57 -14.60
N PRO A 405 0.74 -30.50 -15.14
CA PRO A 405 1.14 -31.89 -15.33
C PRO A 405 2.48 -32.05 -16.06
N GLY A 406 2.75 -31.22 -17.08
CA GLY A 406 4.04 -31.21 -17.77
C GLY A 406 5.20 -30.81 -16.88
N GLN A 407 5.09 -29.68 -16.16
CA GLN A 407 6.12 -29.23 -15.21
C GLN A 407 6.37 -30.28 -14.12
N TYR A 408 5.33 -30.93 -13.61
CA TYR A 408 5.47 -31.98 -12.59
C TYR A 408 6.18 -33.21 -13.13
N SER A 409 5.86 -33.66 -14.36
CA SER A 409 6.54 -34.78 -15.01
C SER A 409 8.04 -34.52 -15.23
N LEU A 410 8.40 -33.28 -15.63
CA LEU A 410 9.80 -32.85 -15.74
C LEU A 410 10.52 -32.95 -14.39
N LEU A 411 9.94 -32.40 -13.32
CA LEU A 411 10.51 -32.48 -11.98
C LEU A 411 10.62 -33.93 -11.47
N GLN A 412 9.70 -34.80 -11.85
CA GLN A 412 9.75 -36.22 -11.48
C GLN A 412 10.94 -36.93 -12.13
N LYS A 413 11.13 -36.76 -13.44
CA LYS A 413 12.30 -37.28 -14.17
C LYS A 413 13.61 -36.74 -13.60
N TRP A 414 13.66 -35.44 -13.31
CA TRP A 414 14.81 -34.82 -12.65
C TRP A 414 15.10 -35.44 -11.27
N ALA A 415 14.07 -35.62 -10.44
CA ALA A 415 14.22 -36.21 -9.11
C ALA A 415 14.72 -37.67 -9.16
N ASP A 416 14.26 -38.44 -10.14
CA ASP A 416 14.69 -39.83 -10.33
C ASP A 416 16.10 -39.95 -10.93
N GLY A 417 16.63 -38.87 -11.51
CA GLY A 417 17.94 -38.82 -12.17
C GLY A 417 17.91 -39.09 -13.68
N ASP A 418 16.73 -39.04 -14.30
CA ASP A 418 16.50 -39.19 -15.75
C ASP A 418 16.59 -37.82 -16.45
N PHE A 419 17.76 -37.19 -16.38
CA PHE A 419 18.04 -35.91 -17.00
C PHE A 419 19.53 -35.73 -17.28
N ILE A 420 19.87 -34.78 -18.15
CA ILE A 420 21.24 -34.29 -18.35
C ILE A 420 21.35 -32.81 -17.96
N GLU A 421 22.57 -32.33 -17.75
CA GLU A 421 22.82 -30.92 -17.39
C GLU A 421 22.35 -29.94 -18.49
N GLY A 422 22.72 -30.20 -19.74
CA GLY A 422 22.47 -29.29 -20.86
C GLY A 422 23.36 -28.05 -20.82
N GLU A 423 23.07 -27.06 -21.66
CA GLU A 423 23.77 -25.78 -21.71
C GLU A 423 22.90 -24.67 -21.12
N LYS A 424 23.49 -23.77 -20.35
CA LYS A 424 22.80 -22.57 -19.87
C LYS A 424 22.44 -21.69 -21.07
N PRO A 425 21.19 -21.23 -21.22
CA PRO A 425 20.80 -20.38 -22.33
C PRO A 425 21.63 -19.09 -22.41
N ASN A 426 21.85 -18.60 -23.63
CA ASN A 426 22.51 -17.31 -23.86
C ASN A 426 21.72 -16.19 -23.17
N ASP A 427 22.41 -15.41 -22.35
CA ASP A 427 21.79 -14.34 -21.56
C ASP A 427 21.75 -13.03 -22.36
N PHE A 428 20.77 -12.91 -23.24
CA PHE A 428 20.53 -11.69 -24.00
C PHE A 428 19.93 -10.60 -23.10
N GLY A 429 20.44 -9.37 -23.25
CA GLY A 429 19.84 -8.15 -22.72
C GLY A 429 18.91 -7.48 -23.74
N TYR A 430 18.03 -6.61 -23.27
CA TYR A 430 17.08 -5.86 -24.06
C TYR A 430 17.62 -4.45 -24.35
N VAL A 431 17.67 -4.05 -25.63
CA VAL A 431 18.14 -2.73 -26.05
C VAL A 431 17.02 -1.98 -26.75
N TYR A 432 16.58 -0.88 -26.14
CA TYR A 432 15.47 -0.07 -26.63
C TYR A 432 15.90 1.09 -27.53
N LYS A 433 15.20 1.28 -28.66
CA LYS A 433 15.45 2.38 -29.61
C LYS A 433 14.30 3.38 -29.66
N SER A 434 14.22 4.28 -28.68
CA SER A 434 13.16 5.28 -28.54
C SER A 434 12.98 6.23 -29.73
N LYS A 435 14.06 6.52 -30.49
CA LYS A 435 14.07 7.50 -31.58
C LYS A 435 14.10 6.89 -33.00
N SER A 436 14.00 5.56 -33.13
CA SER A 436 13.93 4.92 -34.45
C SER A 436 12.52 5.05 -35.05
N SER A 437 12.41 5.21 -36.36
CA SER A 437 11.12 5.15 -37.07
C SER A 437 10.48 3.77 -37.02
N SER A 438 11.26 2.71 -36.81
CA SER A 438 10.78 1.33 -36.65
C SER A 438 10.74 0.85 -35.20
N ARG A 439 11.32 1.57 -34.22
CA ARG A 439 11.44 1.15 -32.79
C ARG A 439 11.69 -0.36 -32.57
N GLN A 440 12.42 -1.02 -33.46
CA GLN A 440 12.73 -2.44 -33.31
C GLN A 440 13.64 -2.64 -32.10
N PRO A 441 13.26 -3.50 -31.14
CA PRO A 441 14.17 -3.92 -30.09
C PRO A 441 15.39 -4.60 -30.70
N GLU A 442 16.53 -4.32 -30.11
CA GLU A 442 17.76 -5.07 -30.34
C GLU A 442 18.14 -5.81 -29.06
N TYR A 443 19.10 -6.72 -29.18
CA TYR A 443 19.47 -7.61 -28.09
C TYR A 443 20.97 -7.56 -27.86
N SER A 444 21.38 -7.26 -26.64
CA SER A 444 22.80 -7.25 -26.27
C SER A 444 23.27 -8.63 -25.85
N PHE A 445 24.41 -9.07 -26.35
CA PHE A 445 25.07 -10.31 -25.94
C PHE A 445 26.58 -10.07 -25.93
N GLU A 446 27.25 -10.41 -24.83
CA GLU A 446 28.69 -10.17 -24.64
C GLU A 446 29.13 -8.72 -24.95
N GLY A 447 28.26 -7.75 -24.64
CA GLY A 447 28.52 -6.32 -24.86
C GLY A 447 28.32 -5.82 -26.30
N VAL A 448 27.86 -6.69 -27.21
CA VAL A 448 27.54 -6.34 -28.60
C VAL A 448 26.03 -6.37 -28.83
N THR A 449 25.51 -5.38 -29.54
CA THR A 449 24.09 -5.27 -29.87
C THR A 449 23.78 -5.98 -31.20
N HIS A 450 22.73 -6.79 -31.20
CA HIS A 450 22.30 -7.64 -32.31
C HIS A 450 20.84 -7.36 -32.71
N SER A 451 20.55 -7.43 -34.01
CA SER A 451 19.17 -7.44 -34.51
C SER A 451 18.44 -8.73 -34.11
N PHE A 452 17.10 -8.74 -34.24
CA PHE A 452 16.30 -9.95 -34.03
C PHE A 452 16.80 -11.13 -34.88
N GLU A 453 17.14 -10.90 -36.14
CA GLU A 453 17.63 -11.94 -37.05
C GLU A 453 19.03 -12.44 -36.68
N ASP A 454 19.90 -11.55 -36.19
CA ASP A 454 21.26 -11.91 -35.77
C ASP A 454 21.27 -12.83 -34.53
N VAL A 455 20.27 -12.72 -33.64
CA VAL A 455 20.11 -13.64 -32.50
C VAL A 455 20.02 -15.09 -32.97
N PHE A 456 19.30 -15.37 -34.06
CA PHE A 456 19.19 -16.73 -34.60
C PHE A 456 20.49 -17.20 -35.25
N ARG A 457 21.31 -16.30 -35.80
CA ARG A 457 22.65 -16.63 -36.31
C ARG A 457 23.62 -16.98 -35.19
N ILE A 458 23.43 -16.40 -34.00
CA ILE A 458 24.22 -16.75 -32.80
C ILE A 458 23.79 -18.11 -32.27
N ILE A 459 22.48 -18.34 -32.12
CA ILE A 459 21.95 -19.58 -31.52
C ILE A 459 22.08 -20.78 -32.49
N TYR A 460 21.95 -20.54 -33.81
CA TYR A 460 21.95 -21.57 -34.85
C TYR A 460 22.91 -21.23 -36.01
N PRO A 461 24.23 -21.11 -35.77
CA PRO A 461 25.17 -20.52 -36.74
C PRO A 461 25.28 -21.28 -38.07
N ASN A 462 25.01 -22.59 -38.08
CA ASN A 462 25.23 -23.46 -39.23
C ASN A 462 23.93 -24.00 -39.87
N ASP A 463 22.76 -23.48 -39.49
CA ASP A 463 21.47 -23.96 -40.03
C ASP A 463 20.50 -22.83 -40.39
N PRO A 464 20.61 -22.26 -41.61
CA PRO A 464 19.73 -21.18 -42.08
C PRO A 464 18.26 -21.55 -42.14
N SER A 465 17.94 -22.83 -42.36
CA SER A 465 16.55 -23.30 -42.41
C SER A 465 15.92 -23.30 -41.01
N LEU A 466 16.69 -23.75 -40.02
CA LEU A 466 16.30 -23.73 -38.62
C LEU A 466 16.18 -22.30 -38.10
N GLN A 467 17.11 -21.40 -38.46
CA GLN A 467 17.06 -19.97 -38.09
C GLN A 467 15.68 -19.35 -38.40
N VAL A 468 15.21 -19.49 -39.65
CA VAL A 468 13.93 -18.91 -40.09
C VAL A 468 12.73 -19.60 -39.43
N SER A 469 12.77 -20.93 -39.29
CA SER A 469 11.67 -21.67 -38.63
C SER A 469 11.57 -21.38 -37.13
N GLN A 470 12.68 -21.01 -36.47
CA GLN A 470 12.71 -20.72 -35.05
C GLN A 470 12.26 -19.29 -34.74
N GLN A 471 12.41 -18.35 -35.67
CA GLN A 471 11.87 -16.99 -35.53
C GLN A 471 10.38 -17.00 -35.19
N VAL A 472 9.57 -17.71 -35.97
CA VAL A 472 8.11 -17.77 -35.75
C VAL A 472 7.73 -18.44 -34.42
N LYS A 473 8.54 -19.41 -33.97
CA LYS A 473 8.33 -20.11 -32.69
C LYS A 473 8.68 -19.22 -31.50
N PHE A 474 9.78 -18.48 -31.58
CA PHE A 474 10.17 -17.48 -30.58
C PHE A 474 9.11 -16.39 -30.45
N LEU A 475 8.62 -15.87 -31.59
CA LEU A 475 7.55 -14.88 -31.63
C LEU A 475 6.27 -15.35 -30.90
N ASN A 476 5.86 -16.61 -31.09
CA ASN A 476 4.68 -17.16 -30.39
C ASN A 476 4.89 -17.33 -28.88
N LYS A 477 6.12 -17.45 -28.40
CA LYS A 477 6.44 -17.65 -26.98
C LYS A 477 6.73 -16.36 -26.23
N ALA A 478 7.48 -15.45 -26.84
CA ALA A 478 8.15 -14.33 -26.17
C ALA A 478 7.21 -13.43 -25.36
N ALA A 479 6.00 -13.14 -25.85
CA ALA A 479 5.04 -12.34 -25.08
C ALA A 479 4.32 -13.16 -24.00
N LEU A 480 3.90 -14.38 -24.34
CA LEU A 480 3.04 -15.23 -23.51
C LEU A 480 3.76 -15.85 -22.32
N GLU A 481 5.09 -15.98 -22.37
CA GLU A 481 5.87 -16.50 -21.24
C GLU A 481 5.84 -15.56 -20.02
N TRP A 482 5.62 -14.26 -20.23
CA TRP A 482 5.55 -13.24 -19.17
C TRP A 482 4.13 -13.00 -18.66
N CYS A 483 3.12 -13.67 -19.23
CA CYS A 483 1.70 -13.54 -18.90
C CYS A 483 1.25 -14.61 -17.91
N VAL A 484 0.19 -14.31 -17.15
CA VAL A 484 -0.38 -15.23 -16.16
C VAL A 484 -1.01 -16.44 -16.85
N GLY A 485 -0.52 -17.66 -16.55
CA GLY A 485 -1.11 -18.93 -17.00
C GLY A 485 -1.96 -19.65 -15.97
N GLY A 486 -1.99 -19.12 -14.75
CA GLY A 486 -2.79 -19.64 -13.63
C GLY A 486 -2.34 -19.02 -12.30
N PRO A 487 -3.22 -19.02 -11.29
CA PRO A 487 -4.61 -19.45 -11.34
C PRO A 487 -5.50 -18.49 -12.15
N PHE A 488 -6.70 -18.90 -12.55
CA PHE A 488 -7.68 -18.05 -13.24
C PHE A 488 -8.90 -17.76 -12.35
N PHE A 489 -8.83 -16.62 -11.65
CA PHE A 489 -9.91 -16.12 -10.79
C PHE A 489 -9.96 -14.58 -10.74
N PRO A 490 -10.15 -13.86 -11.87
CA PRO A 490 -10.35 -14.36 -13.22
C PRO A 490 -9.05 -14.61 -14.00
N GLY A 491 -7.91 -14.05 -13.56
CA GLY A 491 -6.65 -13.97 -14.31
C GLY A 491 -6.30 -12.52 -14.62
N ILE A 492 -5.29 -12.26 -15.46
CA ILE A 492 -4.90 -10.90 -15.88
C ILE A 492 -5.07 -10.67 -17.37
N GLU A 493 -4.32 -11.38 -18.21
CA GLU A 493 -4.41 -11.22 -19.68
C GLU A 493 -5.53 -12.05 -20.30
N MET A 494 -5.78 -13.23 -19.74
CA MET A 494 -6.80 -14.19 -20.18
C MET A 494 -7.32 -14.94 -18.95
N THR A 495 -8.51 -15.55 -19.08
CA THR A 495 -9.11 -16.39 -18.02
C THR A 495 -8.98 -17.89 -18.31
N TYR A 496 -9.75 -18.72 -17.60
CA TYR A 496 -9.85 -20.18 -17.76
C TYR A 496 -10.18 -20.66 -19.18
N LEU A 497 -10.52 -19.77 -20.11
CA LEU A 497 -10.59 -20.07 -21.55
C LEU A 497 -9.26 -20.64 -22.08
N ALA A 498 -8.12 -20.31 -21.46
CA ALA A 498 -6.84 -20.92 -21.79
C ALA A 498 -6.80 -22.44 -21.54
N TYR A 499 -7.71 -23.00 -20.74
CA TYR A 499 -7.86 -24.44 -20.52
C TYR A 499 -8.79 -25.13 -21.54
N ASP A 500 -9.52 -24.38 -22.36
CA ASP A 500 -10.41 -24.96 -23.38
C ASP A 500 -9.68 -25.08 -24.72
N LYS A 501 -9.53 -26.32 -25.20
CA LYS A 501 -8.95 -26.60 -26.50
C LYS A 501 -9.72 -25.93 -27.66
N ASN A 502 -11.02 -25.70 -27.50
CA ASN A 502 -11.84 -25.09 -28.56
C ASN A 502 -11.60 -23.59 -28.70
N THR A 503 -10.98 -22.95 -27.69
CA THR A 503 -10.49 -21.57 -27.77
C THR A 503 -9.40 -21.42 -28.83
N PHE A 504 -8.70 -22.50 -29.17
CA PHE A 504 -7.59 -22.46 -30.11
C PHE A 504 -7.86 -23.30 -31.38
N HIS A 505 -7.32 -22.86 -32.51
CA HIS A 505 -7.29 -23.66 -33.74
C HIS A 505 -6.24 -24.77 -33.68
N VAL A 506 -6.21 -25.64 -34.70
CA VAL A 506 -5.19 -26.70 -34.87
C VAL A 506 -3.78 -26.12 -35.08
N TYR A 507 -3.69 -24.88 -35.58
CA TYR A 507 -2.44 -24.15 -35.68
C TYR A 507 -2.08 -23.55 -34.32
N ASP A 508 -0.87 -23.82 -33.83
CA ASP A 508 -0.44 -23.52 -32.46
C ASP A 508 -0.74 -22.06 -32.05
N PHE A 509 -1.31 -21.87 -30.85
CA PHE A 509 -1.59 -20.60 -30.17
C PHE A 509 -2.56 -19.61 -30.86
N ARG A 510 -3.25 -19.98 -31.95
CA ARG A 510 -4.22 -19.09 -32.62
C ARG A 510 -5.62 -19.22 -32.03
N ILE A 511 -6.24 -18.08 -31.70
CA ILE A 511 -7.64 -18.03 -31.25
C ILE A 511 -8.57 -18.49 -32.37
N ASN A 512 -9.55 -19.33 -32.03
CA ASN A 512 -10.55 -19.83 -32.94
C ASN A 512 -11.58 -18.74 -33.29
N SER A 513 -11.31 -17.97 -34.35
CA SER A 513 -12.16 -16.84 -34.77
C SER A 513 -13.54 -17.26 -35.29
N ASP A 514 -13.76 -18.55 -35.55
CA ASP A 514 -15.10 -19.07 -35.88
C ASP A 514 -15.99 -19.21 -34.63
N MET A 515 -15.37 -19.31 -33.45
CA MET A 515 -16.06 -19.44 -32.16
C MET A 515 -16.02 -18.18 -31.30
N PHE A 516 -14.97 -17.37 -31.44
CA PHE A 516 -14.76 -16.16 -30.65
C PHE A 516 -14.75 -14.93 -31.54
N ARG A 517 -15.48 -13.91 -31.13
CA ARG A 517 -15.48 -12.59 -31.75
C ARG A 517 -14.52 -11.67 -30.96
N PRO A 518 -14.03 -10.57 -31.55
CA PRO A 518 -13.29 -9.54 -30.82
C PRO A 518 -14.01 -9.15 -29.52
N GLY A 519 -13.26 -9.09 -28.41
CA GLY A 519 -13.78 -8.77 -27.08
C GLY A 519 -14.28 -9.98 -26.28
N ASP A 520 -14.45 -11.16 -26.89
CA ASP A 520 -14.99 -12.33 -26.17
C ASP A 520 -13.94 -12.95 -25.22
N ILE A 521 -12.63 -12.75 -25.48
CA ILE A 521 -11.56 -13.30 -24.64
C ILE A 521 -11.41 -12.51 -23.34
N ASN A 522 -11.51 -11.18 -23.40
CA ASN A 522 -11.35 -10.29 -22.26
C ASN A 522 -12.63 -10.09 -21.44
N ALA A 523 -13.78 -10.52 -21.97
CA ALA A 523 -15.07 -10.16 -21.40
C ALA A 523 -15.37 -10.81 -20.03
N TYR A 524 -14.72 -11.95 -19.72
CA TYR A 524 -14.78 -12.60 -18.41
C TYR A 524 -13.88 -11.95 -17.36
N MET A 525 -12.96 -11.08 -17.77
CA MET A 525 -12.05 -10.41 -16.83
C MET A 525 -12.83 -9.42 -15.96
N ALA A 526 -12.20 -8.99 -14.88
CA ALA A 526 -12.76 -8.03 -13.96
C ALA A 526 -13.14 -6.71 -14.63
N LEU A 527 -14.23 -6.11 -14.14
CA LEU A 527 -14.78 -4.85 -14.60
C LEU A 527 -15.02 -3.90 -13.41
N PRO A 528 -14.22 -2.83 -13.26
CA PRO A 528 -13.01 -2.57 -14.03
C PRO A 528 -11.81 -3.44 -13.58
N TRP A 529 -10.80 -3.59 -14.43
CA TRP A 529 -9.62 -4.42 -14.11
C TRP A 529 -8.86 -3.95 -12.86
N GLN A 530 -8.91 -2.66 -12.53
CA GLN A 530 -8.25 -2.08 -11.35
C GLN A 530 -8.77 -2.65 -10.02
N ALA A 531 -10.06 -3.02 -9.95
CA ALA A 531 -10.63 -3.61 -8.74
C ALA A 531 -9.94 -4.93 -8.41
N ASP A 532 -9.85 -5.82 -9.40
CA ASP A 532 -9.13 -7.08 -9.30
C ASP A 532 -7.63 -6.89 -9.04
N PHE A 533 -7.01 -5.90 -9.70
CA PHE A 533 -5.60 -5.58 -9.49
C PHE A 533 -5.28 -5.16 -8.06
N ASN A 534 -6.22 -4.53 -7.35
CA ASN A 534 -6.06 -4.18 -5.96
C ASN A 534 -6.39 -5.35 -5.01
N GLU A 535 -7.46 -6.10 -5.29
CA GLU A 535 -7.89 -7.28 -4.51
C GLU A 535 -6.96 -8.49 -4.64
N CYS A 536 -6.17 -8.58 -5.71
CA CYS A 536 -5.17 -9.63 -5.90
C CYS A 536 -3.91 -9.42 -5.05
N ASN A 537 -4.09 -9.10 -3.76
CA ASN A 537 -3.03 -8.83 -2.79
C ASN A 537 -2.77 -9.99 -1.81
N THR A 538 -3.49 -11.11 -1.99
CA THR A 538 -3.44 -12.31 -1.15
C THR A 538 -2.76 -13.49 -1.85
N HIS A 539 -1.56 -13.27 -2.40
CA HIS A 539 -0.72 -14.33 -3.01
C HIS A 539 -1.31 -14.92 -4.32
N TRP A 540 -1.93 -14.08 -5.15
CA TRP A 540 -2.48 -14.49 -6.44
C TRP A 540 -1.43 -14.47 -7.56
N TRP A 541 -1.08 -13.28 -8.05
CA TRP A 541 -0.16 -13.08 -9.17
C TRP A 541 0.94 -12.06 -8.83
N PRO A 542 1.78 -12.32 -7.80
CA PRO A 542 2.77 -11.36 -7.32
C PRO A 542 3.79 -10.93 -8.41
N ALA A 543 4.03 -11.79 -9.41
CA ALA A 543 4.87 -11.50 -10.56
C ALA A 543 4.22 -10.57 -11.62
N GLN A 544 2.92 -10.32 -11.55
CA GLN A 544 2.24 -9.30 -12.34
C GLN A 544 2.08 -8.01 -11.55
N ARG A 545 1.57 -8.17 -10.33
CA ARG A 545 1.23 -7.14 -9.36
C ARG A 545 1.88 -7.54 -8.04
N PRO A 546 2.99 -6.90 -7.64
CA PRO A 546 3.69 -7.24 -6.40
C PRO A 546 2.79 -7.09 -5.17
N ASP A 547 2.96 -7.98 -4.18
CA ASP A 547 2.34 -7.82 -2.86
C ASP A 547 3.17 -6.88 -2.00
N VAL A 548 4.48 -7.10 -2.02
CA VAL A 548 5.50 -6.34 -1.31
C VAL A 548 6.67 -6.00 -2.22
N THR A 549 7.48 -5.03 -1.82
CA THR A 549 8.67 -4.62 -2.57
C THR A 549 9.72 -3.95 -1.69
N ILE A 550 10.96 -3.89 -2.17
CA ILE A 550 12.04 -3.09 -1.56
C ILE A 550 11.91 -1.63 -2.01
N SER A 551 11.89 -0.70 -1.04
CA SER A 551 11.76 0.76 -1.26
C SER A 551 13.14 1.43 -1.38
N GLU A 552 13.47 1.97 -2.57
CA GLU A 552 14.74 2.70 -2.80
C GLU A 552 14.89 3.94 -1.91
N VAL A 553 13.80 4.56 -1.45
CA VAL A 553 13.81 5.90 -0.80
C VAL A 553 14.03 5.85 0.71
N GLU A 554 13.47 4.84 1.39
CA GLU A 554 13.56 4.71 2.86
C GLU A 554 14.94 4.24 3.30
N ASP A 555 15.54 3.33 2.54
CA ASP A 555 16.89 2.83 2.82
C ASP A 555 17.95 3.94 2.66
N ILE A 556 17.75 4.93 1.78
CA ILE A 556 18.70 6.05 1.58
C ILE A 556 18.73 6.98 2.79
N LYS A 557 17.55 7.27 3.34
CA LYS A 557 17.43 8.02 4.60
C LYS A 557 18.05 7.22 5.74
N GLU A 558 17.86 5.91 5.64
CA GLU A 558 18.47 4.82 6.39
C GLU A 558 19.96 5.00 6.71
N ILE A 559 20.67 4.85 5.59
CA ILE A 559 22.12 4.90 5.48
C ILE A 559 22.64 6.31 5.75
N ALA A 560 21.92 7.37 5.38
CA ALA A 560 22.33 8.74 5.68
C ALA A 560 22.37 9.03 7.20
N LYS A 561 21.41 8.48 7.95
CA LYS A 561 21.38 8.55 9.43
C LYS A 561 22.54 7.75 10.02
N MET A 562 22.75 6.52 9.56
CA MET A 562 23.86 5.67 9.99
C MET A 562 25.22 6.29 9.71
N LYS A 563 25.43 6.85 8.51
CA LYS A 563 26.65 7.59 8.14
C LYS A 563 26.94 8.71 9.14
N THR A 564 25.92 9.44 9.57
CA THR A 564 26.06 10.53 10.54
C THR A 564 26.46 10.01 11.92
N GLN A 565 25.93 8.86 12.33
CA GLN A 565 26.29 8.20 13.58
C GLN A 565 27.70 7.61 13.53
N PHE A 566 28.06 6.93 12.42
CA PHE A 566 29.38 6.32 12.22
C PHE A 566 30.50 7.36 12.13
N ALA A 567 30.27 8.49 11.47
CA ALA A 567 31.23 9.59 11.39
C ALA A 567 31.63 10.13 12.77
N ARG A 568 30.70 10.13 13.74
CA ARG A 568 30.90 10.61 15.12
C ARG A 568 31.66 9.64 16.02
N LEU A 569 31.99 8.43 15.56
CA LEU A 569 32.80 7.48 16.33
C LEU A 569 34.29 7.86 16.28
N GLU A 570 34.91 8.16 17.42
CA GLU A 570 36.36 8.37 17.49
C GLU A 570 37.08 7.01 17.49
N ILE A 571 37.54 6.58 16.31
CA ILE A 571 38.35 5.36 16.11
C ILE A 571 39.75 5.80 15.66
N VAL A 572 40.69 5.87 16.60
CA VAL A 572 42.01 6.49 16.36
C VAL A 572 42.97 5.55 15.62
N ASP A 573 42.83 4.23 15.78
CA ASP A 573 43.81 3.24 15.27
C ASP A 573 43.38 2.51 13.98
N GLN A 574 42.15 2.68 13.49
CA GLN A 574 41.64 2.08 12.24
C GLN A 574 41.04 3.10 11.26
N VAL A 575 41.73 4.24 11.09
CA VAL A 575 41.29 5.33 10.20
C VAL A 575 41.02 4.84 8.78
N ALA A 576 41.85 3.94 8.25
CA ALA A 576 41.70 3.42 6.88
C ALA A 576 40.42 2.58 6.68
N VAL A 577 40.08 1.69 7.61
CA VAL A 577 38.85 0.87 7.53
C VAL A 577 37.60 1.74 7.73
N LYS A 578 37.66 2.71 8.65
CA LYS A 578 36.59 3.69 8.85
C LYS A 578 36.38 4.56 7.60
N GLU A 579 37.45 5.03 6.95
CA GLU A 579 37.38 5.76 5.68
C GLU A 579 36.82 4.90 4.55
N GLU A 580 37.19 3.61 4.49
CA GLU A 580 36.66 2.67 3.50
C GLU A 580 35.15 2.45 3.66
N ILE A 581 34.68 2.17 4.88
CA ILE A 581 33.25 2.04 5.20
C ILE A 581 32.51 3.35 4.89
N MET A 582 33.07 4.51 5.29
CA MET A 582 32.50 5.82 4.99
C MET A 582 32.43 6.09 3.49
N ASN A 583 33.42 5.67 2.72
CA ASN A 583 33.43 5.80 1.26
C ASN A 583 32.36 4.90 0.62
N LYS A 584 32.22 3.64 1.06
CA LYS A 584 31.14 2.74 0.60
C LYS A 584 29.76 3.33 0.91
N MET A 585 29.53 3.81 2.14
CA MET A 585 28.29 4.51 2.53
C MET A 585 28.06 5.78 1.71
N ASN A 586 29.11 6.55 1.40
CA ASN A 586 29.02 7.75 0.56
C ASN A 586 28.62 7.42 -0.88
N GLU A 587 29.18 6.35 -1.45
CA GLU A 587 28.84 5.88 -2.80
C GLU A 587 27.38 5.40 -2.86
N MET A 588 26.93 4.60 -1.89
CA MET A 588 25.52 4.16 -1.80
C MET A 588 24.54 5.34 -1.75
N VAL A 589 24.79 6.35 -0.90
CA VAL A 589 23.93 7.55 -0.80
C VAL A 589 23.97 8.37 -2.08
N LYS A 590 25.14 8.49 -2.74
CA LYS A 590 25.30 9.28 -3.96
C LYS A 590 24.67 8.62 -5.18
N MET A 591 24.74 7.29 -5.28
CA MET A 591 24.19 6.52 -6.39
C MET A 591 22.69 6.25 -6.23
N LYS A 592 22.12 6.52 -5.04
CA LYS A 592 20.74 6.18 -4.67
C LYS A 592 20.41 4.68 -4.83
N ASN A 593 21.42 3.84 -4.93
CA ASN A 593 21.27 2.40 -5.13
C ASN A 593 21.73 1.72 -3.85
N ILE A 594 20.80 1.11 -3.12
CA ILE A 594 21.11 0.44 -1.86
C ILE A 594 20.84 -1.03 -2.01
N ASN A 595 21.83 -1.83 -1.62
CA ASN A 595 21.67 -3.27 -1.56
C ASN A 595 22.05 -3.83 -0.20
N TRP A 596 21.31 -4.85 0.18
CA TRP A 596 21.59 -5.73 1.31
C TRP A 596 23.02 -6.30 1.32
N GLN A 597 23.66 -6.58 0.18
CA GLN A 597 25.03 -7.08 0.17
C GLN A 597 26.09 -6.02 0.43
N ASP A 598 25.88 -4.77 0.01
CA ASP A 598 26.73 -3.65 0.45
C ASP A 598 26.65 -3.49 1.97
N MET A 599 25.45 -3.73 2.53
CA MET A 599 25.23 -3.76 3.95
C MET A 599 25.93 -4.97 4.60
N GLU A 600 25.95 -6.15 3.97
CA GLU A 600 26.73 -7.32 4.43
C GLU A 600 28.24 -7.11 4.35
N VAL A 601 28.75 -6.42 3.32
CA VAL A 601 30.16 -6.02 3.24
C VAL A 601 30.50 -5.06 4.38
N ILE A 602 29.63 -4.08 4.65
CA ILE A 602 29.78 -3.19 5.80
C ILE A 602 29.71 -3.99 7.11
N LYS A 603 28.80 -4.96 7.26
CA LYS A 603 28.73 -5.85 8.44
C LYS A 603 30.03 -6.60 8.62
N LYS A 604 30.55 -7.22 7.56
CA LYS A 604 31.78 -8.00 7.60
C LYS A 604 33.00 -7.13 7.94
N ASP A 605 33.10 -5.96 7.33
CA ASP A 605 34.14 -4.99 7.64
C ASP A 605 34.02 -4.52 9.10
N MET A 606 32.79 -4.26 9.59
CA MET A 606 32.53 -3.91 10.98
C MET A 606 32.81 -5.06 11.96
N GLU A 607 32.50 -6.30 11.60
CA GLU A 607 32.80 -7.50 12.41
C GLU A 607 34.31 -7.67 12.58
N ILE A 608 35.11 -7.31 11.57
CA ILE A 608 36.58 -7.28 11.69
C ILE A 608 37.00 -6.25 12.76
N ILE A 609 36.39 -5.06 12.78
CA ILE A 609 36.67 -4.03 13.80
C ILE A 609 36.17 -4.47 15.19
N ILE A 610 35.01 -5.10 15.27
CA ILE A 610 34.39 -5.57 16.53
C ILE A 610 35.22 -6.68 17.17
N ASN A 611 35.85 -7.54 16.35
CA ASN A 611 36.65 -8.67 16.81
C ASN A 611 38.14 -8.33 16.99
N ASP A 612 38.56 -7.08 16.77
CA ASP A 612 39.93 -6.62 17.01
C ASP A 612 40.22 -6.52 18.54
N PRO A 613 41.18 -7.29 19.07
CA PRO A 613 41.49 -7.31 20.51
C PRO A 613 42.11 -6.01 21.06
N GLU A 614 42.58 -5.09 20.21
CA GLU A 614 43.13 -3.78 20.65
C GLU A 614 42.06 -2.68 20.79
N GLN A 615 40.81 -2.98 20.42
CA GLN A 615 39.75 -1.99 20.33
C GLN A 615 39.13 -1.64 21.70
N LYS A 616 38.86 -0.34 21.93
CA LYS A 616 38.24 0.13 23.18
C LYS A 616 36.82 -0.44 23.34
N PRO A 617 36.43 -0.92 24.54
CA PRO A 617 35.11 -1.49 24.80
C PRO A 617 33.94 -0.58 24.39
N GLU A 618 34.06 0.73 24.63
CA GLU A 618 33.06 1.73 24.25
C GLU A 618 32.83 1.84 22.73
N VAL A 619 33.86 1.54 21.94
CA VAL A 619 33.75 1.54 20.47
C VAL A 619 33.15 0.22 19.99
N ILE A 620 33.53 -0.90 20.62
CA ILE A 620 32.93 -2.22 20.35
C ILE A 620 31.42 -2.19 20.64
N GLU A 621 30.99 -1.59 21.74
CA GLU A 621 29.56 -1.48 22.09
C GLU A 621 28.78 -0.63 21.06
N LYS A 622 29.35 0.49 20.60
CA LYS A 622 28.74 1.34 19.57
C LYS A 622 28.69 0.64 18.20
N LEU A 623 29.74 -0.11 17.86
CA LEU A 623 29.79 -0.89 16.61
C LEU A 623 28.83 -2.07 16.66
N LYS A 624 28.66 -2.75 17.80
CA LYS A 624 27.66 -3.82 17.99
C LYS A 624 26.23 -3.30 17.91
N LYS A 625 25.92 -2.17 18.55
CA LYS A 625 24.62 -1.50 18.39
C LYS A 625 24.34 -1.11 16.94
N MET A 626 25.37 -0.66 16.22
CA MET A 626 25.23 -0.32 14.81
C MET A 626 25.11 -1.58 13.93
N ASP A 627 25.81 -2.67 14.25
CA ASP A 627 25.66 -3.98 13.62
C ASP A 627 24.25 -4.56 13.84
N GLU A 628 23.70 -4.43 15.05
CA GLU A 628 22.30 -4.73 15.35
C GLU A 628 21.34 -3.88 14.50
N MET A 629 21.56 -2.56 14.39
CA MET A 629 20.75 -1.69 13.52
C MET A 629 20.85 -2.06 12.03
N ILE A 630 22.03 -2.47 11.55
CA ILE A 630 22.25 -2.92 10.17
C ILE A 630 21.62 -4.32 9.95
N LYS A 631 21.60 -5.19 10.97
CA LYS A 631 20.88 -6.48 10.96
C LYS A 631 19.37 -6.28 10.94
N GLU A 632 18.85 -5.34 11.72
CA GLU A 632 17.45 -4.93 11.70
C GLU A 632 17.06 -4.33 10.34
N MET A 633 17.89 -3.48 9.74
CA MET A 633 17.70 -3.01 8.35
C MET A 633 17.79 -4.15 7.33
N GLY A 634 18.70 -5.10 7.53
CA GLY A 634 18.83 -6.26 6.65
C GLY A 634 17.63 -7.22 6.69
N GLN A 635 16.80 -7.15 7.72
CA GLN A 635 15.54 -7.89 7.86
C GLN A 635 14.31 -7.05 7.49
N MET A 636 14.44 -5.72 7.35
CA MET A 636 13.35 -4.77 7.12
C MET A 636 13.65 -3.82 5.95
N SER A 637 13.13 -4.13 4.76
CA SER A 637 12.86 -3.11 3.72
C SER A 637 11.70 -3.48 2.78
N PHE A 638 10.96 -4.57 3.06
CA PHE A 638 9.79 -4.94 2.27
C PHE A 638 8.56 -4.18 2.74
N VAL A 639 8.08 -3.28 1.90
CA VAL A 639 6.88 -2.48 2.13
C VAL A 639 5.75 -2.96 1.24
N PRO A 640 4.47 -2.76 1.64
CA PRO A 640 3.34 -3.01 0.75
C PRO A 640 3.48 -2.21 -0.55
N TRP A 641 3.29 -2.87 -1.69
CA TRP A 641 3.42 -2.21 -2.99
C TRP A 641 2.33 -1.12 -3.21
N THR A 642 1.14 -1.34 -2.65
CA THR A 642 0.01 -0.38 -2.66
C THR A 642 0.00 0.59 -1.49
N ARG A 643 1.11 0.76 -0.76
CA ARG A 643 1.19 1.75 0.34
C ARG A 643 0.73 3.14 -0.11
N GLY A 644 0.00 3.83 0.76
CA GLY A 644 -0.67 5.11 0.45
C GLY A 644 -2.10 4.97 -0.10
N PHE A 645 -2.56 3.76 -0.39
CA PHE A 645 -3.99 3.50 -0.70
C PHE A 645 -4.77 3.32 0.59
N ARG A 646 -6.07 3.67 0.57
CA ARG A 646 -7.00 3.36 1.65
C ARG A 646 -7.20 1.85 1.76
N LEU A 647 -7.33 1.33 2.98
CA LEU A 647 -7.54 -0.10 3.18
C LEU A 647 -8.86 -0.58 2.58
N GLN A 648 -8.85 -1.81 2.07
CA GLN A 648 -10.05 -2.50 1.62
C GLN A 648 -10.88 -2.88 2.84
N GLU A 649 -12.14 -2.45 2.89
CA GLU A 649 -13.10 -3.02 3.82
C GLU A 649 -13.32 -4.50 3.44
N GLU A 650 -12.99 -5.45 4.33
CA GLU A 650 -13.18 -6.89 4.07
C GLU A 650 -14.67 -7.32 4.06
N VAL A 651 -15.59 -6.39 4.31
CA VAL A 651 -17.03 -6.69 4.43
C VAL A 651 -17.73 -6.62 3.07
N ARG A 652 -18.39 -7.71 2.66
CA ARG A 652 -19.23 -7.76 1.44
C ARG A 652 -20.27 -6.63 1.43
N GLY A 653 -20.15 -5.71 0.47
CA GLY A 653 -21.10 -4.61 0.23
C GLY A 653 -20.73 -3.28 0.89
N ALA A 654 -19.59 -3.22 1.57
CA ALA A 654 -18.97 -1.98 2.00
C ALA A 654 -18.19 -1.35 0.82
N ASN A 655 -17.83 -0.07 0.91
CA ASN A 655 -17.23 0.65 -0.22
C ASN A 655 -15.75 0.27 -0.32
N LYS A 656 -15.33 -0.35 -1.42
CA LYS A 656 -13.94 -0.75 -1.61
C LYS A 656 -13.08 0.44 -2.02
N TRP A 657 -12.76 1.31 -1.06
CA TRP A 657 -12.04 2.55 -1.29
C TRP A 657 -10.65 2.35 -1.88
N GLY A 658 -9.92 1.29 -1.49
CA GLY A 658 -8.66 0.93 -2.13
C GLY A 658 -8.80 0.60 -3.62
N ASP A 659 -9.93 0.03 -4.05
CA ASP A 659 -10.17 -0.27 -5.47
C ASP A 659 -10.44 1.00 -6.25
N MET A 660 -11.18 1.93 -5.63
CA MET A 660 -11.34 3.28 -6.16
C MET A 660 -10.01 4.04 -6.21
N ASP A 661 -9.11 3.82 -5.24
CA ASP A 661 -7.75 4.38 -5.29
C ASP A 661 -6.95 3.77 -6.44
N MET A 662 -7.04 2.46 -6.67
CA MET A 662 -6.40 1.81 -7.82
C MET A 662 -6.91 2.35 -9.15
N VAL A 663 -8.22 2.63 -9.29
CA VAL A 663 -8.77 3.29 -10.50
C VAL A 663 -8.06 4.61 -10.80
N ASN A 664 -7.75 5.40 -9.78
CA ASN A 664 -7.19 6.74 -9.94
C ASN A 664 -5.65 6.77 -9.95
N LEU A 665 -5.01 5.84 -9.22
CA LEU A 665 -3.59 5.93 -8.86
C LEU A 665 -2.74 4.80 -9.43
N TRP A 666 -3.31 3.83 -10.17
CA TRP A 666 -2.55 2.70 -10.73
C TRP A 666 -1.26 3.16 -11.42
N SER A 667 -1.33 4.18 -12.28
CA SER A 667 -0.18 4.68 -13.05
C SER A 667 0.95 5.30 -12.19
N ARG A 668 0.69 5.60 -10.91
CA ARG A 668 1.68 6.14 -9.97
C ARG A 668 2.49 5.05 -9.28
N LEU A 669 2.01 3.81 -9.23
CA LEU A 669 2.74 2.71 -8.60
C LEU A 669 4.09 2.44 -9.29
N GLY A 670 5.07 1.95 -8.54
CA GLY A 670 6.43 1.70 -9.03
C GLY A 670 6.59 0.34 -9.73
N PHE A 671 7.59 0.24 -10.60
CA PHE A 671 7.99 -0.99 -11.28
C PHE A 671 9.10 -1.69 -10.50
N ILE A 672 9.09 -3.03 -10.51
CA ILE A 672 10.10 -3.86 -9.88
C ILE A 672 11.08 -4.34 -10.94
N ILE A 673 12.31 -3.84 -10.87
CA ILE A 673 13.36 -4.14 -11.86
C ILE A 673 14.57 -4.77 -11.19
N GLU A 674 15.29 -5.59 -11.95
CA GLU A 674 16.57 -6.13 -11.55
C GLU A 674 17.65 -5.04 -11.60
N LYS A 675 18.37 -4.85 -10.49
CA LYS A 675 19.58 -4.03 -10.41
C LYS A 675 20.76 -4.89 -9.98
N LYS A 676 21.87 -4.74 -10.71
CA LYS A 676 23.17 -5.25 -10.29
C LYS A 676 23.74 -4.41 -9.17
N ILE A 677 24.37 -5.08 -8.22
CA ILE A 677 24.94 -4.46 -7.02
C ILE A 677 26.38 -4.93 -6.81
N PRO A 678 27.18 -4.25 -5.97
CA PRO A 678 28.57 -4.64 -5.73
C PRO A 678 28.65 -6.10 -5.30
N ASP A 679 29.66 -6.82 -5.78
CA ASP A 679 29.82 -8.30 -5.72
C ASP A 679 29.04 -9.13 -6.78
N ASP A 680 28.51 -8.49 -7.82
CA ASP A 680 27.88 -9.13 -9.01
C ASP A 680 26.59 -9.92 -8.72
N THR A 681 25.94 -9.64 -7.59
CA THR A 681 24.59 -10.16 -7.33
C THR A 681 23.51 -9.25 -7.91
N SER A 682 22.36 -9.82 -8.21
CA SER A 682 21.18 -9.09 -8.66
C SER A 682 20.13 -9.00 -7.55
N ALA A 683 19.53 -7.82 -7.37
CA ALA A 683 18.35 -7.63 -6.53
C ALA A 683 17.20 -6.97 -7.30
N PHE A 684 15.96 -7.24 -6.88
CA PHE A 684 14.77 -6.64 -7.47
C PHE A 684 14.26 -5.52 -6.55
N VAL A 685 14.17 -4.30 -7.07
CA VAL A 685 13.81 -3.10 -6.28
C VAL A 685 12.73 -2.28 -6.98
N GLU A 686 11.92 -1.55 -6.20
CA GLU A 686 10.93 -0.62 -6.74
C GLU A 686 11.61 0.64 -7.30
N VAL A 687 11.27 0.99 -8.54
CA VAL A 687 11.70 2.21 -9.21
C VAL A 687 10.50 2.95 -9.82
N GLN A 688 10.69 4.23 -10.10
CA GLN A 688 9.71 5.05 -10.84
C GLN A 688 8.32 5.12 -10.18
N ARG A 689 8.25 4.92 -8.86
CA ARG A 689 7.04 5.23 -8.08
C ARG A 689 6.84 6.74 -8.08
N GLY A 690 5.64 7.18 -8.49
CA GLY A 690 5.21 8.57 -8.36
C GLY A 690 4.62 8.81 -6.97
N GLU A 691 4.62 10.06 -6.53
CA GLU A 691 4.02 10.46 -5.26
C GLU A 691 2.50 10.26 -5.32
N ILE A 692 1.91 9.65 -4.29
CA ILE A 692 0.45 9.48 -4.21
C ILE A 692 -0.21 10.80 -3.78
N PHE A 693 0.48 11.58 -2.96
CA PHE A 693 0.11 12.93 -2.59
C PHE A 693 1.18 13.88 -3.15
N GLU A 694 0.87 14.58 -4.25
CA GLU A 694 1.83 15.24 -5.18
C GLU A 694 2.37 16.60 -4.70
N ARG A 695 1.92 17.10 -3.54
CA ARG A 695 2.31 18.41 -3.05
C ARG A 695 2.74 18.31 -1.60
N ASP A 696 3.99 18.59 -1.32
CA ASP A 696 4.37 18.97 0.04
C ASP A 696 3.82 20.38 0.33
N SER A 697 3.63 20.73 1.60
CA SER A 697 3.18 22.07 2.01
C SER A 697 4.05 23.21 1.44
N GLN A 698 5.30 22.90 1.08
CA GLN A 698 6.30 23.83 0.59
C GLN A 698 6.17 24.14 -0.92
N ASP A 699 5.39 23.35 -1.67
CA ASP A 699 5.26 23.44 -3.14
C ASP A 699 4.03 24.23 -3.62
N ILE A 700 3.32 24.89 -2.71
CA ILE A 700 2.11 25.67 -3.01
C ILE A 700 2.45 26.92 -3.84
N LYS A 701 1.88 27.01 -5.05
CA LYS A 701 2.12 28.12 -5.98
C LYS A 701 1.17 29.30 -5.69
N PRO A 702 1.51 30.53 -6.10
CA PRO A 702 0.63 31.69 -5.93
C PRO A 702 -0.80 31.53 -6.49
N GLY A 703 -1.00 30.70 -7.52
CA GLY A 703 -2.32 30.42 -8.09
C GLY A 703 -3.15 29.40 -7.31
N ASP A 704 -2.55 28.69 -6.36
CA ASP A 704 -3.22 27.65 -5.56
C ASP A 704 -4.02 28.23 -4.38
N TYR A 705 -3.75 29.47 -3.99
CA TYR A 705 -4.48 30.17 -2.93
C TYR A 705 -5.89 30.51 -3.41
N THR A 706 -6.81 29.57 -3.23
CA THR A 706 -8.23 29.72 -3.53
C THR A 706 -9.08 29.29 -2.33
N VAL A 707 -10.29 29.84 -2.21
CA VAL A 707 -11.22 29.48 -1.12
C VAL A 707 -11.63 28.01 -1.20
N ASP A 708 -11.72 27.45 -2.40
CA ASP A 708 -12.05 26.03 -2.57
C ASP A 708 -10.89 25.14 -2.09
N ASN A 709 -9.63 25.46 -2.41
CA ASN A 709 -8.48 24.72 -1.88
C ASN A 709 -8.35 24.86 -0.35
N LEU A 710 -8.60 26.06 0.21
CA LEU A 710 -8.68 26.23 1.67
C LEU A 710 -9.78 25.36 2.30
N HIS A 711 -10.96 25.32 1.68
CA HIS A 711 -12.05 24.46 2.15
C HIS A 711 -11.66 22.97 2.11
N MET A 712 -10.91 22.54 1.10
CA MET A 712 -10.41 21.16 1.03
C MET A 712 -9.40 20.87 2.13
N LEU A 713 -8.46 21.79 2.41
CA LEU A 713 -7.53 21.65 3.54
C LEU A 713 -8.25 21.58 4.89
N LEU A 714 -9.30 22.38 5.09
CA LEU A 714 -10.13 22.33 6.30
C LEU A 714 -10.94 21.03 6.41
N ILE A 715 -11.40 20.45 5.30
CA ILE A 715 -12.02 19.11 5.30
C ILE A 715 -11.01 18.04 5.70
N ILE A 716 -9.78 18.10 5.18
CA ILE A 716 -8.69 17.19 5.55
C ILE A 716 -8.38 17.31 7.04
N ALA A 717 -8.23 18.54 7.54
CA ALA A 717 -8.02 18.79 8.97
C ALA A 717 -9.14 18.18 9.81
N LEU A 718 -10.40 18.45 9.47
CA LEU A 718 -11.55 17.88 10.17
C LEU A 718 -11.54 16.34 10.16
N GLN A 719 -11.15 15.74 9.04
CA GLN A 719 -11.05 14.29 8.90
C GLN A 719 -9.94 13.71 9.79
N ILE A 720 -8.80 14.37 9.88
CA ILE A 720 -7.68 13.96 10.74
C ILE A 720 -8.12 13.98 12.20
N GLU A 721 -8.67 15.10 12.70
CA GLU A 721 -9.15 15.24 14.10
C GLU A 721 -10.20 14.17 14.45
N LEU A 722 -11.09 13.85 13.51
CA LEU A 722 -12.10 12.80 13.74
C LEU A 722 -11.51 11.39 13.69
N SER A 723 -10.37 11.20 13.03
CA SER A 723 -9.72 9.89 12.87
C SER A 723 -8.81 9.51 14.04
N THR A 724 -8.41 10.46 14.89
CA THR A 724 -7.58 10.23 16.08
C THR A 724 -8.42 9.85 17.32
N ILE A 725 -9.67 10.34 17.40
CA ILE A 725 -10.55 10.16 18.57
C ILE A 725 -10.90 8.67 18.86
N PRO A 726 -11.36 7.86 17.88
CA PRO A 726 -11.73 6.46 18.15
C PRO A 726 -10.58 5.58 18.70
N PRO A 727 -9.35 5.61 18.13
CA PRO A 727 -8.20 4.91 18.71
C PRO A 727 -7.94 5.28 20.17
N TYR A 728 -7.96 6.57 20.50
CA TYR A 728 -7.74 7.05 21.86
C TYR A 728 -8.83 6.52 22.82
N LEU A 729 -10.10 6.63 22.42
CA LEU A 729 -11.21 6.13 23.23
C LEU A 729 -11.20 4.61 23.37
N TYR A 730 -10.90 3.87 22.31
CA TYR A 730 -10.80 2.41 22.33
C TYR A 730 -9.73 1.93 23.31
N ALA A 731 -8.53 2.51 23.22
CA ALA A 731 -7.45 2.26 24.16
C ALA A 731 -7.87 2.60 25.60
N MET A 732 -8.52 3.74 25.83
CA MET A 732 -9.05 4.11 27.15
C MET A 732 -10.06 3.08 27.69
N TYR A 733 -10.99 2.58 26.86
CA TYR A 733 -11.98 1.58 27.28
C TYR A 733 -11.35 0.23 27.63
N SER A 734 -10.19 -0.10 27.06
CA SER A 734 -9.45 -1.32 27.40
C SER A 734 -8.84 -1.30 28.82
N ILE A 735 -8.66 -0.13 29.44
CA ILE A 735 -8.04 -0.01 30.76
C ILE A 735 -9.05 -0.33 31.87
N LYS A 736 -8.74 -1.27 32.77
CA LYS A 736 -9.60 -1.62 33.91
C LYS A 736 -9.64 -0.49 34.92
N SER A 737 -10.82 -0.01 35.28
CA SER A 737 -10.95 0.97 36.36
C SER A 737 -10.80 0.30 37.73
N LYS A 738 -10.43 1.04 38.78
CA LYS A 738 -10.34 0.49 40.14
C LYS A 738 -11.71 0.04 40.70
N ALA A 739 -12.80 0.62 40.19
CA ALA A 739 -14.16 0.17 40.49
C ALA A 739 -14.51 -1.19 39.84
N ASP A 740 -13.72 -1.64 38.86
CA ASP A 740 -13.94 -2.92 38.15
C ASP A 740 -13.36 -4.10 38.92
N VAL A 741 -12.61 -3.84 40.00
CA VAL A 741 -11.90 -4.82 40.83
C VAL A 741 -12.34 -4.81 42.31
N ASP A 742 -13.52 -4.25 42.62
CA ASP A 742 -14.14 -4.18 43.97
C ASP A 742 -13.28 -3.45 45.05
N GLU A 743 -12.57 -2.38 44.68
CA GLU A 743 -11.78 -1.57 45.62
C GLU A 743 -12.31 -0.10 45.76
N THR A 744 -11.99 0.57 46.87
CA THR A 744 -12.38 1.98 47.10
C THR A 744 -11.70 2.93 46.11
N PHE A 745 -12.44 3.90 45.56
CA PHE A 745 -11.95 4.91 44.62
C PHE A 745 -10.73 5.68 45.15
N ASP A 746 -9.61 5.60 44.43
CA ASP A 746 -8.39 6.36 44.69
C ASP A 746 -8.01 7.13 43.42
N ILE A 747 -8.07 8.47 43.50
CA ILE A 747 -7.79 9.38 42.39
C ILE A 747 -6.35 9.25 41.84
N ASN A 748 -5.46 8.59 42.57
CA ASN A 748 -4.06 8.39 42.22
C ASN A 748 -3.74 6.97 41.70
N ASP A 749 -4.74 6.10 41.47
CA ASP A 749 -4.50 4.83 40.79
C ASP A 749 -4.03 5.05 39.35
N ILE A 750 -2.97 4.35 38.94
CA ILE A 750 -2.31 4.51 37.64
C ILE A 750 -3.28 4.33 36.45
N ASN A 751 -4.26 3.41 36.57
CA ASN A 751 -5.23 3.15 35.52
C ASN A 751 -6.17 4.35 35.35
N ASP A 752 -6.64 4.93 36.46
CA ASP A 752 -7.52 6.09 36.45
C ASP A 752 -6.80 7.38 36.05
N VAL A 753 -5.50 7.48 36.35
CA VAL A 753 -4.62 8.56 35.87
C VAL A 753 -4.48 8.50 34.35
N ILE A 754 -4.06 7.36 33.79
CA ILE A 754 -3.91 7.19 32.34
C ILE A 754 -5.25 7.41 31.62
N ARG A 755 -6.35 6.83 32.12
CA ARG A 755 -7.70 7.05 31.56
C ARG A 755 -8.08 8.54 31.54
N ARG A 756 -7.70 9.31 32.55
CA ARG A 756 -7.96 10.76 32.61
C ARG A 756 -7.15 11.53 31.59
N HIS A 757 -5.89 11.16 31.38
CA HIS A 757 -5.04 11.75 30.35
C HIS A 757 -5.60 11.50 28.95
N ILE A 758 -5.86 10.24 28.60
CA ILE A 758 -6.42 9.88 27.29
C ILE A 758 -7.77 10.56 27.07
N ARG A 759 -8.64 10.57 28.09
CA ARG A 759 -9.94 11.26 28.00
C ARG A 759 -9.80 12.76 27.76
N LYS A 760 -8.80 13.39 28.39
CA LYS A 760 -8.55 14.83 28.22
C LYS A 760 -8.11 15.11 26.78
N VAL A 761 -7.14 14.35 26.25
CA VAL A 761 -6.71 14.47 24.85
C VAL A 761 -7.88 14.26 23.90
N ALA A 762 -8.65 13.18 24.04
CA ALA A 762 -9.82 12.93 23.18
C ALA A 762 -10.89 14.04 23.25
N ALA A 763 -10.98 14.78 24.36
CA ALA A 763 -11.86 15.94 24.46
C ALA A 763 -11.26 17.20 23.81
N GLU A 764 -9.94 17.34 23.84
CA GLU A 764 -9.19 18.39 23.14
C GLU A 764 -9.24 18.18 21.62
N GLU A 765 -9.07 16.96 21.09
CA GLU A 765 -9.30 16.61 19.67
C GLU A 765 -10.74 16.95 19.21
N MET A 766 -11.74 16.73 20.07
CA MET A 766 -13.12 17.12 19.76
C MET A 766 -13.30 18.65 19.73
N LEU A 767 -12.56 19.38 20.56
CA LEU A 767 -12.49 20.84 20.50
C LEU A 767 -11.80 21.28 19.20
N HIS A 768 -10.73 20.61 18.77
CA HIS A 768 -10.02 20.90 17.51
C HIS A 768 -10.94 20.69 16.31
N ALA A 769 -11.63 19.56 16.21
CA ALA A 769 -12.66 19.31 15.20
C ALA A 769 -13.76 20.40 15.20
N SER A 770 -14.16 20.89 16.39
CA SER A 770 -15.15 21.96 16.52
C SER A 770 -14.62 23.33 16.06
N LEU A 771 -13.34 23.62 16.33
CA LEU A 771 -12.66 24.84 15.84
C LEU A 771 -12.53 24.81 14.32
N VAL A 772 -12.17 23.66 13.73
CA VAL A 772 -12.14 23.47 12.28
C VAL A 772 -13.53 23.66 11.67
N ALA A 773 -14.58 23.14 12.31
CA ALA A 773 -15.95 23.36 11.85
C ALA A 773 -16.36 24.84 11.90
N ASN A 774 -15.92 25.61 12.91
CA ASN A 774 -16.09 27.06 12.93
C ASN A 774 -15.31 27.74 11.79
N LEU A 775 -14.07 27.31 11.49
CA LEU A 775 -13.29 27.83 10.36
C LEU A 775 -13.96 27.54 9.00
N ILE A 776 -14.56 26.36 8.82
CA ILE A 776 -15.34 26.01 7.61
C ILE A 776 -16.59 26.90 7.49
N ALA A 777 -17.31 27.11 8.60
CA ALA A 777 -18.48 27.98 8.62
C ALA A 777 -18.11 29.44 8.35
N ALA A 778 -16.98 29.92 8.89
CA ALA A 778 -16.47 31.28 8.71
C ALA A 778 -16.29 31.65 7.23
N ILE A 779 -15.81 30.72 6.40
CA ILE A 779 -15.64 30.93 4.96
C ILE A 779 -16.94 30.69 4.15
N GLY A 780 -18.09 30.56 4.81
CA GLY A 780 -19.41 30.41 4.19
C GLY A 780 -19.71 29.00 3.68
N LYS A 781 -18.92 27.99 4.08
CA LYS A 781 -19.13 26.57 3.74
C LYS A 781 -19.80 25.84 4.91
N LYS A 782 -20.16 24.56 4.72
CA LYS A 782 -20.87 23.77 5.75
C LYS A 782 -20.04 22.56 6.15
N PRO A 783 -19.67 22.39 7.43
CA PRO A 783 -18.94 21.22 7.88
C PRO A 783 -19.80 19.96 7.75
N VAL A 784 -19.15 18.83 7.40
CA VAL A 784 -19.76 17.51 7.23
C VAL A 784 -19.07 16.57 8.21
N PHE A 785 -19.83 15.99 9.14
CA PHE A 785 -19.31 15.02 10.12
C PHE A 785 -19.82 13.60 9.82
N TYR A 786 -21.08 13.48 9.37
CA TYR A 786 -21.69 12.19 9.09
C TYR A 786 -21.67 11.89 7.60
N CYS A 787 -20.66 11.14 7.16
CA CYS A 787 -20.68 10.42 5.89
C CYS A 787 -19.65 9.28 5.91
N PRO A 788 -19.76 8.29 5.00
CA PRO A 788 -18.82 7.16 4.93
C PRO A 788 -17.36 7.53 4.65
N LYS A 789 -17.07 8.76 4.20
CA LYS A 789 -15.70 9.24 3.96
C LYS A 789 -15.10 9.94 5.19
N MET A 790 -15.93 10.52 6.06
CA MET A 790 -15.49 11.27 7.26
C MET A 790 -15.38 10.38 8.49
N ILE A 791 -16.16 9.30 8.55
CA ILE A 791 -16.09 8.30 9.61
C ILE A 791 -15.16 7.19 9.12
N PRO A 792 -13.90 7.11 9.61
CA PRO A 792 -12.95 6.10 9.16
C PRO A 792 -13.32 4.72 9.70
N SER A 793 -12.92 3.69 8.96
CA SER A 793 -12.78 2.33 9.49
C SER A 793 -11.40 2.16 10.11
N TYR A 794 -11.19 1.11 10.89
CA TYR A 794 -9.89 0.78 11.45
C TYR A 794 -9.55 -0.70 11.24
N PRO A 795 -8.28 -1.04 10.95
CA PRO A 795 -7.19 -0.08 10.82
C PRO A 795 -7.34 0.73 9.53
N ASN A 796 -6.73 1.92 9.48
CA ASN A 796 -6.73 2.79 8.30
C ASN A 796 -5.54 3.75 8.35
N PRO A 797 -4.87 4.06 7.23
CA PRO A 797 -3.85 5.10 7.21
C PRO A 797 -4.45 6.45 7.62
N LEU A 798 -3.70 7.24 8.38
CA LEU A 798 -4.11 8.60 8.68
C LEU A 798 -4.13 9.42 7.36
N PRO A 799 -5.27 10.05 6.99
CA PRO A 799 -5.41 10.71 5.69
C PRO A 799 -4.35 11.79 5.45
N HIS A 800 -3.78 11.84 4.25
CA HIS A 800 -2.82 12.88 3.80
C HIS A 800 -1.53 13.00 4.63
N PHE A 801 -1.26 12.02 5.50
CA PHE A 801 -0.16 12.06 6.47
C PHE A 801 0.95 11.08 6.11
N LYS A 802 2.21 11.53 6.04
CA LYS A 802 3.41 10.72 5.75
C LYS A 802 3.19 9.77 4.56
N GLN A 803 2.63 10.24 3.45
CA GLN A 803 2.27 9.43 2.27
C GLN A 803 1.36 8.21 2.56
N GLY A 804 0.53 8.27 3.60
CA GLY A 804 -0.32 7.17 4.05
C GLY A 804 0.46 6.01 4.69
N LEU A 805 1.67 6.27 5.19
CA LEU A 805 2.52 5.26 5.86
C LEU A 805 2.10 5.00 7.31
N LEU A 806 1.45 5.96 7.98
CA LEU A 806 1.03 5.80 9.38
C LEU A 806 -0.31 5.08 9.47
N MET A 807 -0.26 3.76 9.67
CA MET A 807 -1.42 2.92 9.94
C MET A 807 -1.91 3.09 11.37
N VAL A 808 -3.19 3.44 11.53
CA VAL A 808 -3.81 3.62 12.84
C VAL A 808 -4.74 2.45 13.13
N HIS A 809 -4.59 1.83 14.31
CA HIS A 809 -5.32 0.65 14.77
C HIS A 809 -6.21 0.96 15.98
N LEU A 810 -7.30 0.23 16.16
CA LEU A 810 -8.04 0.10 17.41
C LEU A 810 -7.44 -1.04 18.22
N SER A 811 -6.54 -0.72 19.15
CA SER A 811 -5.91 -1.71 20.02
C SER A 811 -5.93 -1.29 21.49
N LYS A 812 -5.61 -2.23 22.38
CA LYS A 812 -5.52 -2.01 23.82
C LYS A 812 -4.42 -0.99 24.13
N ALA A 813 -4.53 -0.32 25.28
CA ALA A 813 -3.57 0.72 25.72
C ALA A 813 -2.23 0.13 26.20
N ASP A 814 -1.49 -0.56 25.33
CA ASP A 814 -0.14 -1.04 25.62
C ASP A 814 0.94 -0.09 25.07
N GLU A 815 2.22 -0.43 25.31
CA GLU A 815 3.36 0.38 24.90
C GLU A 815 3.36 0.66 23.38
N LYS A 816 3.01 -0.34 22.56
CA LYS A 816 2.98 -0.23 21.10
C LYS A 816 1.89 0.75 20.65
N THR A 817 0.71 0.71 21.27
CA THR A 817 -0.38 1.65 20.98
C THR A 817 0.01 3.09 21.34
N PHE A 818 0.72 3.31 22.45
CA PHE A 818 1.22 4.64 22.79
C PHE A 818 2.32 5.14 21.85
N ASP A 819 3.14 4.26 21.26
CA ASP A 819 4.09 4.65 20.20
C ASP A 819 3.37 5.18 18.96
N THR A 820 2.25 4.56 18.58
CA THR A 820 1.39 5.08 17.51
C THR A 820 0.83 6.46 17.88
N PHE A 821 0.32 6.65 19.09
CA PHE A 821 -0.22 7.94 19.54
C PHE A 821 0.85 9.04 19.57
N ILE A 822 2.05 8.72 20.05
CA ILE A 822 3.20 9.63 20.02
C ILE A 822 3.58 9.98 18.57
N SER A 823 3.49 9.03 17.63
CA SER A 823 3.79 9.24 16.21
C SER A 823 2.76 10.10 15.48
N ILE A 824 1.50 10.10 15.95
CA ILE A 824 0.41 10.97 15.45
C ILE A 824 0.68 12.42 15.89
N GLU A 825 1.03 12.63 17.16
CA GLU A 825 1.15 13.96 17.78
C GLU A 825 2.57 14.56 17.67
N GLU A 826 3.49 13.90 16.97
CA GLU A 826 4.89 14.31 16.91
C GLU A 826 5.06 15.71 16.31
N PRO A 827 5.75 16.64 17.00
CA PRO A 827 5.87 18.03 16.54
C PRO A 827 6.69 18.18 15.25
N TYR A 828 6.28 19.13 14.41
CA TYR A 828 7.06 19.52 13.23
C TYR A 828 8.46 20.03 13.64
N THR A 829 9.52 19.37 13.15
CA THR A 829 10.89 19.90 13.22
C THR A 829 11.31 20.43 11.85
N PRO A 830 11.44 21.76 11.66
CA PRO A 830 11.91 22.31 10.40
C PRO A 830 13.32 21.78 10.13
N ALA A 831 13.52 21.06 9.03
CA ALA A 831 14.87 20.70 8.61
C ALA A 831 15.70 21.98 8.39
N PRO A 832 16.98 22.02 8.79
CA PRO A 832 17.85 23.13 8.42
C PRO A 832 17.82 23.27 6.90
N LYS A 833 17.49 24.48 6.42
CA LYS A 833 17.32 24.79 4.98
C LYS A 833 18.47 24.19 4.18
N THR A 834 18.20 23.11 3.46
CA THR A 834 19.14 22.55 2.50
C THR A 834 19.31 23.53 1.34
N PRO A 835 20.52 23.69 0.77
CA PRO A 835 20.71 24.46 -0.45
C PRO A 835 19.76 23.96 -1.56
N PRO A 836 19.37 24.82 -2.53
CA PRO A 836 18.45 24.44 -3.58
C PRO A 836 19.00 23.21 -4.36
N GLY A 837 18.26 22.09 -4.34
CA GLY A 837 18.60 20.88 -5.09
C GLY A 837 18.68 19.54 -4.34
N ALA A 838 18.19 19.42 -3.10
CA ALA A 838 18.17 18.15 -2.35
C ALA A 838 16.74 17.59 -2.17
N PRO A 839 16.52 16.26 -2.30
CA PRO A 839 15.19 15.64 -2.28
C PRO A 839 14.58 15.49 -0.86
N PRO A 840 13.23 15.40 -0.71
CA PRO A 840 12.52 15.47 0.58
C PRO A 840 12.63 14.21 1.47
N LYS A 841 12.51 14.40 2.79
CA LYS A 841 12.71 13.40 3.88
C LYS A 841 11.39 12.68 4.26
N THR A 842 11.45 11.46 4.82
CA THR A 842 10.30 10.63 5.27
C THR A 842 10.62 9.99 6.63
N PRO A 843 9.63 9.70 7.51
CA PRO A 843 9.81 9.13 8.84
C PRO A 843 9.43 7.63 8.92
N ARG A 844 9.84 6.93 10.00
CA ARG A 844 9.79 5.44 10.22
C ARG A 844 8.68 4.95 11.19
N PHE A 845 8.40 3.62 11.18
CA PHE A 845 7.88 2.67 12.25
C PHE A 845 6.68 1.76 11.84
N PRO A 846 6.22 0.74 12.64
CA PRO A 846 6.41 -0.72 12.44
C PRO A 846 5.14 -1.53 11.99
N LEU A 847 5.35 -2.74 11.44
CA LEU A 847 4.38 -3.64 10.76
C LEU A 847 3.31 -4.34 11.66
N PRO A 848 2.08 -4.65 11.15
CA PRO A 848 1.10 -5.55 11.78
C PRO A 848 1.05 -6.99 11.19
N LEU A 849 0.56 -7.97 11.98
CA LEU A 849 0.47 -9.42 11.67
C LEU A 849 -0.96 -9.84 11.22
N PRO A 850 -1.15 -10.95 10.46
CA PRO A 850 -2.45 -11.31 9.85
C PRO A 850 -3.35 -12.25 10.70
N ILE A 851 -4.70 -12.09 10.65
CA ILE A 851 -5.72 -12.94 11.33
C ILE A 851 -6.89 -13.31 10.36
N PRO A 852 -7.57 -14.49 10.47
CA PRO A 852 -8.40 -15.07 9.41
C PRO A 852 -9.95 -14.99 9.57
N ASN A 853 -10.67 -15.05 8.43
CA ASN A 853 -12.15 -14.91 8.25
C ASN A 853 -12.99 -16.22 8.23
N PRO A 854 -14.30 -16.20 8.62
CA PRO A 854 -15.33 -16.97 7.89
C PRO A 854 -16.78 -16.41 7.78
N SER A 855 -17.28 -16.43 6.52
CA SER A 855 -18.59 -16.86 5.91
C SER A 855 -20.02 -16.44 6.36
N PRO A 856 -21.01 -16.40 5.41
CA PRO A 856 -22.18 -15.51 5.45
C PRO A 856 -23.59 -16.17 5.31
N GLY A 857 -24.67 -15.40 5.61
CA GLY A 857 -26.04 -15.76 5.22
C GLY A 857 -27.15 -14.68 5.41
N ILE A 858 -27.65 -14.18 4.28
CA ILE A 858 -29.04 -13.75 3.96
C ILE A 858 -29.63 -12.48 4.65
N LEU A 859 -29.91 -11.42 3.88
CA LEU A 859 -31.27 -10.84 3.61
C LEU A 859 -31.20 -9.47 2.88
N ARG A 860 -30.93 -9.49 1.57
CA ARG A 860 -31.35 -8.44 0.63
C ARG A 860 -32.86 -8.60 0.40
N LEU A 861 -33.69 -7.62 0.78
CA LEU A 861 -34.96 -7.41 0.06
C LEU A 861 -35.63 -6.04 0.16
N LEU A 862 -35.28 -5.11 1.06
CA LEU A 862 -36.21 -3.99 1.34
C LEU A 862 -35.85 -2.56 0.89
N LEU A 863 -34.62 -2.22 0.53
CA LEU A 863 -34.21 -0.80 0.43
C LEU A 863 -34.10 -0.23 -1.00
N ILE A 864 -35.18 -0.29 -1.80
CA ILE A 864 -35.20 0.30 -3.16
C ILE A 864 -36.04 1.58 -3.30
N ILE A 865 -36.86 2.02 -2.34
CA ILE A 865 -37.92 3.00 -2.68
C ILE A 865 -37.63 4.50 -2.43
N PHE A 866 -36.61 4.94 -1.67
CA PHE A 866 -36.54 6.37 -1.29
C PHE A 866 -35.25 7.13 -1.69
N GLY A 867 -34.77 6.97 -2.93
CA GLY A 867 -33.52 7.59 -3.41
C GLY A 867 -33.61 8.85 -4.28
N VAL A 868 -34.77 9.43 -4.57
CA VAL A 868 -34.91 10.26 -5.81
C VAL A 868 -34.89 11.78 -5.64
N ILE A 869 -34.95 12.38 -4.44
CA ILE A 869 -35.13 13.86 -4.36
C ILE A 869 -33.89 14.66 -3.90
N TYR A 870 -32.83 14.02 -3.38
CA TYR A 870 -31.64 14.75 -2.88
C TYR A 870 -30.53 15.01 -3.91
N PHE A 871 -30.71 14.60 -5.17
CA PHE A 871 -29.61 14.34 -6.09
C PHE A 871 -29.01 15.56 -6.83
N ASN A 872 -29.59 16.76 -6.76
CA ASN A 872 -29.14 17.89 -7.58
C ASN A 872 -28.25 18.94 -6.88
N PHE A 873 -27.65 18.65 -5.73
CA PHE A 873 -26.73 19.60 -5.05
C PHE A 873 -25.33 19.04 -4.76
N SER A 874 -24.99 17.82 -5.19
CA SER A 874 -23.77 17.10 -4.76
C SER A 874 -22.68 16.92 -5.83
N ILE A 875 -22.76 17.59 -6.98
CA ILE A 875 -21.85 17.34 -8.13
C ILE A 875 -20.53 18.14 -8.09
N SER A 876 -20.18 18.86 -7.02
CA SER A 876 -18.94 19.68 -7.00
C SER A 876 -18.00 19.48 -5.79
N LEU A 877 -18.08 18.35 -5.08
CA LEU A 877 -17.33 18.17 -3.83
C LEU A 877 -16.59 16.84 -3.69
N TYR A 878 -16.28 16.10 -4.76
CA TYR A 878 -15.75 14.73 -4.60
C TYR A 878 -14.79 14.26 -5.70
N SER A 879 -13.69 14.99 -5.87
CA SER A 879 -12.32 14.51 -6.02
C SER A 879 -11.49 15.53 -5.24
N THR A 880 -10.58 15.14 -4.36
CA THR A 880 -9.71 16.16 -3.75
C THR A 880 -8.66 16.54 -4.79
N ASP A 881 -8.97 17.51 -5.66
CA ASP A 881 -8.07 18.10 -6.67
C ASP A 881 -6.86 18.85 -6.04
N PHE A 882 -6.66 18.71 -4.72
CA PHE A 882 -5.58 19.30 -3.94
C PHE A 882 -4.84 18.22 -3.11
N PRO A 883 -4.03 17.35 -3.75
CA PRO A 883 -3.40 16.20 -3.11
C PRO A 883 -2.17 16.62 -2.30
N ILE A 884 -2.38 17.08 -1.06
CA ILE A 884 -1.31 17.48 -0.15
C ILE A 884 -0.79 16.30 0.69
N ASN A 885 0.51 16.28 0.93
CA ASN A 885 1.21 15.46 1.91
C ASN A 885 1.69 16.35 3.07
N VAL A 886 1.47 15.90 4.30
CA VAL A 886 2.01 16.55 5.50
C VAL A 886 2.77 15.54 6.36
N GLU A 887 3.87 15.99 6.96
CA GLU A 887 4.73 15.21 7.85
C GLU A 887 4.25 15.27 9.30
N SER A 888 3.50 16.31 9.67
CA SER A 888 2.86 16.49 10.98
C SER A 888 1.50 17.20 10.86
N ILE A 889 0.65 17.11 11.89
CA ILE A 889 -0.67 17.75 11.92
C ILE A 889 -0.51 19.29 11.98
N GLY A 890 0.46 19.76 12.74
CA GLY A 890 0.87 21.16 12.84
C GLY A 890 1.32 21.75 11.51
N GLU A 891 2.00 20.99 10.65
CA GLU A 891 2.34 21.44 9.29
C GLU A 891 1.09 21.76 8.46
N LEU A 892 0.06 20.89 8.51
CA LEU A 892 -1.22 21.14 7.85
C LEU A 892 -1.86 22.44 8.34
N TYR A 893 -1.89 22.64 9.66
CA TYR A 893 -2.48 23.83 10.25
C TYR A 893 -1.68 25.10 9.96
N GLN A 894 -0.35 25.04 9.91
CA GLN A 894 0.47 26.15 9.44
C GLN A 894 0.16 26.52 7.99
N LEU A 895 -0.07 25.52 7.12
CA LEU A 895 -0.48 25.80 5.75
C LEU A 895 -1.88 26.43 5.68
N ILE A 896 -2.85 25.91 6.44
CA ILE A 896 -4.19 26.50 6.54
C ILE A 896 -4.08 27.97 6.99
N LYS A 897 -3.22 28.25 7.98
CA LYS A 897 -2.93 29.60 8.46
C LYS A 897 -2.38 30.50 7.35
N GLU A 898 -1.46 29.99 6.54
CA GLU A 898 -0.93 30.71 5.39
C GLU A 898 -2.03 31.01 4.36
N PHE A 899 -2.90 30.05 4.03
CA PHE A 899 -4.03 30.28 3.13
C PHE A 899 -4.95 31.40 3.63
N PHE A 900 -5.30 31.41 4.92
CA PHE A 900 -6.09 32.49 5.50
C PHE A 900 -5.41 33.85 5.34
N ARG A 901 -4.09 33.94 5.60
CA ARG A 901 -3.31 35.18 5.45
C ARG A 901 -3.18 35.66 4.00
N LYS A 902 -3.19 34.75 3.03
CA LYS A 902 -3.07 35.09 1.59
C LYS A 902 -4.41 35.46 0.96
N LEU A 903 -5.50 34.85 1.44
CA LEU A 903 -6.85 35.05 0.90
C LEU A 903 -7.60 36.22 1.53
N TYR A 904 -7.28 36.56 2.78
CA TYR A 904 -8.05 37.53 3.57
C TYR A 904 -7.13 38.54 4.26
N ASP A 905 -7.68 39.73 4.55
CA ASP A 905 -7.00 40.80 5.27
C ASP A 905 -7.63 41.06 6.65
N GLU A 906 -7.02 41.94 7.45
CA GLU A 906 -7.53 42.31 8.79
C GLU A 906 -8.91 42.98 8.78
N SER A 907 -9.38 43.46 7.62
CA SER A 907 -10.68 44.11 7.48
C SER A 907 -11.81 43.13 7.07
N THR A 908 -11.45 41.90 6.71
CA THR A 908 -12.36 40.87 6.23
C THR A 908 -13.29 40.41 7.36
N LYS A 909 -14.61 40.42 7.09
CA LYS A 909 -15.62 39.86 7.99
C LYS A 909 -16.00 38.45 7.55
N PHE A 910 -15.95 37.51 8.48
CA PHE A 910 -16.33 36.12 8.26
C PHE A 910 -17.79 35.84 8.66
N ASP A 911 -18.38 34.76 8.14
CA ASP A 911 -19.74 34.36 8.47
C ASP A 911 -19.82 33.67 9.84
N THR A 912 -20.40 34.36 10.82
CA THR A 912 -20.56 33.83 12.19
C THR A 912 -21.89 33.12 12.42
N LYS A 913 -22.84 33.19 11.47
CA LYS A 913 -24.24 32.80 11.68
C LYS A 913 -24.44 31.35 12.11
N PHE A 914 -23.59 30.45 11.61
CA PHE A 914 -23.68 29.02 11.82
C PHE A 914 -22.60 28.46 12.75
N GLN A 915 -21.75 29.33 13.30
CA GLN A 915 -20.68 28.94 14.23
C GLN A 915 -21.24 28.61 15.62
N LEU A 916 -20.45 27.92 16.43
CA LEU A 916 -20.74 27.66 17.84
C LEU A 916 -19.97 28.64 18.75
N GLU A 917 -20.64 29.11 19.79
CA GLU A 917 -20.11 30.08 20.77
C GLU A 917 -19.34 29.39 21.92
N PRO A 918 -18.46 30.11 22.65
CA PRO A 918 -17.82 29.59 23.85
C PRO A 918 -18.85 29.08 24.87
N GLY A 919 -18.62 27.87 25.42
CA GLY A 919 -19.53 27.22 26.37
C GLY A 919 -20.69 26.46 25.72
N MET A 920 -20.82 26.48 24.39
CA MET A 920 -21.69 25.59 23.63
C MET A 920 -20.91 24.34 23.15
N GLY A 921 -21.56 23.17 23.15
CA GLY A 921 -20.99 21.91 22.64
C GLY A 921 -20.35 21.02 23.70
N TYR A 922 -19.53 20.06 23.26
CA TYR A 922 -18.68 19.20 24.11
C TYR A 922 -17.28 19.80 24.32
N ALA A 923 -17.12 21.12 24.21
CA ALA A 923 -15.85 21.79 24.47
C ALA A 923 -15.67 21.99 26.00
N PRO A 924 -14.73 21.30 26.68
CA PRO A 924 -14.53 21.50 28.10
C PRO A 924 -14.07 22.94 28.37
N SER A 925 -14.66 23.62 29.36
CA SER A 925 -14.04 24.82 29.92
C SER A 925 -12.75 24.39 30.61
N THR A 926 -11.59 24.73 30.05
CA THR A 926 -10.33 24.58 30.76
C THR A 926 -10.36 25.48 32.01
N SER A 927 -9.73 25.04 33.10
CA SER A 927 -9.76 25.71 34.42
C SER A 927 -9.17 27.13 34.43
N THR A 928 -8.66 27.62 33.30
CA THR A 928 -8.10 28.97 33.10
C THR A 928 -9.09 29.96 32.49
N GLY A 929 -10.25 29.52 31.99
CA GLY A 929 -11.34 30.39 31.54
C GLY A 929 -11.08 31.22 30.26
N ASN A 930 -9.91 31.10 29.62
CA ASN A 930 -9.52 31.89 28.44
C ASN A 930 -9.25 31.06 27.15
N ASP A 931 -9.21 29.72 27.23
CA ASP A 931 -8.82 28.82 26.14
C ASP A 931 -9.93 27.78 25.86
N GLY A 932 -10.84 28.11 24.95
CA GLY A 932 -12.00 27.29 24.56
C GLY A 932 -12.46 27.61 23.13
N LEU A 933 -13.64 27.15 22.73
CA LEU A 933 -14.16 27.32 21.37
C LEU A 933 -14.16 28.81 20.93
N ILE A 934 -13.69 29.08 19.71
CA ILE A 934 -13.48 30.44 19.19
C ILE A 934 -14.45 30.71 18.05
N VAL A 935 -15.24 31.77 18.16
CA VAL A 935 -16.00 32.32 17.03
C VAL A 935 -15.04 33.09 16.16
N VAL A 936 -14.99 32.75 14.88
CA VAL A 936 -14.11 33.34 13.88
C VAL A 936 -14.89 34.42 13.13
N SER A 937 -14.77 35.66 13.59
CA SER A 937 -15.38 36.84 12.99
C SER A 937 -14.38 37.65 12.14
N ASN A 938 -13.08 37.46 12.38
CA ASN A 938 -11.97 38.14 11.70
C ASN A 938 -10.73 37.23 11.58
N LEU A 939 -9.70 37.72 10.87
CA LEU A 939 -8.47 36.97 10.60
C LEU A 939 -7.63 36.70 11.88
N GLU A 940 -7.66 37.60 12.87
CA GLU A 940 -6.97 37.40 14.15
C GLU A 940 -7.56 36.20 14.90
N GLU A 941 -8.88 36.08 14.93
CA GLU A 941 -9.58 34.95 15.56
C GLU A 941 -9.39 33.64 14.80
N ALA A 942 -9.32 33.69 13.45
CA ALA A 942 -8.96 32.52 12.64
C ALA A 942 -7.56 32.01 12.99
N ASN A 943 -6.58 32.92 13.07
CA ASN A 943 -5.22 32.57 13.48
C ASN A 943 -5.17 32.03 14.92
N ARG A 944 -5.94 32.63 15.84
CA ARG A 944 -6.01 32.19 17.24
C ARG A 944 -6.60 30.78 17.37
N ALA A 945 -7.62 30.46 16.57
CA ALA A 945 -8.19 29.11 16.51
C ALA A 945 -7.16 28.08 16.03
N ILE A 946 -6.41 28.42 14.98
CA ILE A 946 -5.36 27.55 14.44
C ILE A 946 -4.21 27.36 15.44
N ASP A 947 -3.74 28.45 16.06
CA ASP A 947 -2.65 28.40 17.05
C ASP A 947 -3.02 27.57 18.28
N LEU A 948 -4.28 27.66 18.74
CA LEU A 948 -4.76 26.84 19.85
C LEU A 948 -4.71 25.34 19.53
N ILE A 949 -5.05 24.94 18.30
CA ILE A 949 -4.99 23.54 17.87
C ILE A 949 -3.53 23.05 17.89
N ILE A 950 -2.62 23.81 17.27
CA ILE A 950 -1.19 23.47 17.21
C ILE A 950 -0.58 23.39 18.62
N ASP A 951 -0.86 24.37 19.48
CA ASP A 951 -0.30 24.43 20.83
C ASP A 951 -0.78 23.27 21.72
N GLN A 952 -2.02 22.81 21.55
CA GLN A 952 -2.56 21.69 22.33
C GLN A 952 -2.12 20.32 21.79
N GLY A 953 -2.08 20.14 20.47
CA GLY A 953 -1.64 18.89 19.83
C GLY A 953 -0.14 18.64 20.00
N GLU A 954 0.67 19.36 19.22
CA GLU A 954 2.12 19.16 19.11
C GLU A 954 2.90 19.86 20.25
N GLY A 955 2.38 21.00 20.74
CA GLY A 955 3.11 21.90 21.62
C GLY A 955 4.07 22.82 20.87
N LYS A 956 4.68 23.78 21.58
CA LYS A 956 5.59 24.75 20.95
C LYS A 956 6.89 24.11 20.45
N PRO A 957 7.47 24.56 19.32
CA PRO A 957 8.67 23.96 18.74
C PRO A 957 9.89 24.01 19.68
N TYR A 958 10.31 22.84 20.13
CA TYR A 958 11.67 22.42 20.52
C TYR A 958 12.65 23.51 21.00
N GLN A 959 12.36 24.16 22.12
CA GLN A 959 13.39 24.56 23.07
C GLN A 959 12.88 24.28 24.48
N ALA A 960 13.70 23.63 25.30
CA ALA A 960 13.46 23.50 26.73
C ALA A 960 13.36 24.92 27.32
N GLU A 961 12.14 25.46 27.38
CA GLU A 961 11.90 26.80 27.89
C GLU A 961 12.24 26.85 29.39
N MET A 962 12.18 25.70 30.09
CA MET A 962 12.37 25.62 31.54
C MET A 962 13.49 24.66 31.96
N THR A 963 14.43 25.14 32.79
CA THR A 963 15.48 24.31 33.41
C THR A 963 15.30 24.26 34.93
N ILE A 964 15.36 23.07 35.53
CA ILE A 964 15.33 22.86 37.00
C ILE A 964 16.75 22.76 37.54
N ASN A 965 17.00 23.48 38.63
CA ASN A 965 18.10 23.19 39.55
C ASN A 965 17.56 23.08 40.98
N GLY A 966 17.81 21.97 41.68
CA GLY A 966 17.15 21.71 42.97
C GLY A 966 17.68 20.51 43.76
N LYS A 967 17.05 20.27 44.91
CA LYS A 967 17.26 19.09 45.76
C LYS A 967 16.06 18.15 45.63
N ILE A 968 16.33 16.87 45.38
CA ILE A 968 15.30 15.83 45.36
C ILE A 968 15.59 14.83 46.49
N ALA A 969 14.69 14.74 47.46
CA ALA A 969 14.79 13.85 48.61
C ALA A 969 13.84 12.66 48.41
N GLY A 970 14.36 11.45 48.29
CA GLY A 970 13.55 10.32 47.84
C GLY A 970 14.10 8.96 48.21
N VAL A 971 13.45 7.93 47.69
CA VAL A 971 13.87 6.54 47.76
C VAL A 971 14.32 6.12 46.37
N ILE A 972 15.57 5.67 46.25
CA ILE A 972 16.01 4.89 45.08
C ILE A 972 15.76 3.42 45.39
N SER A 973 15.22 2.70 44.41
CA SER A 973 15.26 1.25 44.36
C SER A 973 15.73 0.75 43.01
N GLY A 974 16.60 -0.25 42.99
CA GLY A 974 17.15 -0.77 41.73
C GLY A 974 18.05 -1.97 41.97
N ALA A 975 18.74 -2.40 40.94
CA ALA A 975 19.74 -3.45 41.01
C ALA A 975 21.05 -2.95 40.37
N THR A 976 22.16 -3.48 40.86
CA THR A 976 23.48 -3.27 40.23
C THR A 976 23.82 -4.47 39.37
N SER A 977 24.46 -4.24 38.23
CA SER A 977 25.00 -5.28 37.35
C SER A 977 26.47 -4.99 37.07
N ILE A 978 27.24 -6.01 36.69
CA ILE A 978 28.58 -5.80 36.12
C ILE A 978 28.44 -5.88 34.61
N GLU A 979 28.78 -4.79 33.95
CA GLU A 979 29.01 -4.73 32.52
C GLU A 979 30.38 -4.09 32.30
N ASP A 980 31.24 -4.72 31.52
CA ASP A 980 32.58 -4.20 31.16
C ASP A 980 33.49 -3.84 32.36
N ASN A 981 33.49 -4.65 33.43
CA ASN A 981 34.21 -4.41 34.69
C ASN A 981 33.82 -3.10 35.42
N ILE A 982 32.74 -2.45 34.99
CA ILE A 982 32.14 -1.30 35.65
C ILE A 982 30.83 -1.78 36.26
N THR A 983 30.64 -1.54 37.56
CA THR A 983 29.35 -1.79 38.19
C THR A 983 28.39 -0.71 37.67
N LYS A 984 27.44 -1.08 36.81
CA LYS A 984 26.33 -0.21 36.40
C LYS A 984 25.18 -0.38 37.38
N PHE A 985 24.38 0.66 37.52
CA PHE A 985 23.10 0.56 38.22
C PHE A 985 21.99 1.00 37.27
N GLU A 986 20.84 0.34 37.42
CA GLU A 986 19.58 0.73 36.82
C GLU A 986 18.50 0.63 37.90
N GLY A 987 17.61 1.62 37.95
CA GLY A 987 16.58 1.63 38.97
C GLY A 987 15.57 2.75 38.83
N MET A 988 14.66 2.77 39.81
CA MET A 988 13.59 3.75 39.96
C MET A 988 13.88 4.68 41.14
N PHE A 989 13.49 5.94 40.96
CA PHE A 989 13.54 6.96 42.01
C PHE A 989 12.17 7.61 42.21
N GLU A 990 11.78 7.74 43.48
CA GLU A 990 10.54 8.39 43.90
C GLU A 990 10.82 9.30 45.11
N GLY A 991 10.33 10.54 45.14
CA GLY A 991 10.68 11.46 46.22
C GLY A 991 10.11 12.86 46.11
N SER A 992 10.35 13.70 47.10
CA SER A 992 9.99 15.13 47.07
C SER A 992 11.05 15.95 46.33
N VAL A 993 10.63 16.83 45.42
CA VAL A 993 11.48 17.77 44.69
C VAL A 993 11.25 19.20 45.19
N SER A 994 12.35 19.95 45.39
CA SER A 994 12.31 21.39 45.70
C SER A 994 13.47 22.12 45.03
N GLY A 995 13.26 23.30 44.44
CA GLY A 995 14.33 24.03 43.76
C GLY A 995 13.90 25.29 43.02
N SER A 996 14.80 25.82 42.19
CA SER A 996 14.53 26.94 41.28
C SER A 996 14.27 26.44 39.85
N VAL A 997 13.27 27.02 39.18
CA VAL A 997 12.98 26.80 37.76
C VAL A 997 13.22 28.10 36.98
N THR A 998 13.93 28.03 35.87
CA THR A 998 14.20 29.20 35.02
C THR A 998 13.48 29.04 33.69
N LYS A 999 12.54 29.94 33.36
CA LYS A 999 11.82 30.01 32.08
C LYS A 999 12.44 31.05 31.14
N LYS A 1000 12.70 30.70 29.87
CA LYS A 1000 13.02 31.65 28.79
C LYS A 1000 11.76 31.93 27.97
N GLU A 1001 11.37 33.20 27.83
CA GLU A 1001 10.24 33.64 27.00
C GLU A 1001 10.72 34.64 25.95
N THR A 1002 10.34 34.45 24.69
CA THR A 1002 10.59 35.44 23.63
C THR A 1002 9.36 36.34 23.50
N LYS A 1003 9.53 37.66 23.66
CA LYS A 1003 8.48 38.66 23.39
C LYS A 1003 8.93 39.60 22.30
N ILE A 1004 7.99 39.96 21.42
CA ILE A 1004 8.18 41.06 20.47
C ILE A 1004 7.86 42.36 21.21
N VAL A 1005 8.87 43.20 21.40
CA VAL A 1005 8.73 44.54 21.98
C VAL A 1005 9.25 45.52 20.95
N ASP A 1006 8.39 46.45 20.52
CA ASP A 1006 8.71 47.45 19.48
C ASP A 1006 9.15 46.84 18.12
N GLY A 1007 8.65 45.65 17.77
CA GLY A 1007 8.96 44.99 16.50
C GLY A 1007 10.26 44.17 16.47
N GLU A 1008 10.98 44.07 17.60
CA GLU A 1008 12.17 43.23 17.76
C GLU A 1008 11.93 42.09 18.76
N GLU A 1009 12.42 40.89 18.47
CA GLU A 1009 12.41 39.76 19.40
C GLU A 1009 13.38 40.01 20.56
N LYS A 1010 12.86 40.06 21.79
CA LYS A 1010 13.66 40.09 23.02
C LYS A 1010 13.40 38.82 23.83
N VAL A 1011 14.48 38.16 24.24
CA VAL A 1011 14.44 37.01 25.16
C VAL A 1011 14.44 37.51 26.60
N ILE A 1012 13.39 37.17 27.34
CA ILE A 1012 13.19 37.48 28.76
C ILE A 1012 13.39 36.19 29.56
N ILE A 1013 14.17 36.26 30.64
CA ILE A 1013 14.40 35.14 31.54
C ILE A 1013 13.62 35.37 32.83
N LYS A 1014 12.71 34.47 33.18
CA LYS A 1014 11.96 34.48 34.45
C LYS A 1014 12.45 33.35 35.35
N THR A 1015 12.63 33.63 36.64
CA THR A 1015 12.99 32.60 37.63
C THR A 1015 11.84 32.42 38.61
N GLY A 1016 11.50 31.17 38.90
CA GLY A 1016 10.46 30.77 39.83
C GLY A 1016 10.92 29.65 40.77
N GLU A 1017 10.04 29.21 41.64
CA GLU A 1017 10.26 28.09 42.57
C GLU A 1017 9.45 26.86 42.15
N ILE A 1018 9.98 25.66 42.39
CA ILE A 1018 9.29 24.38 42.18
C ILE A 1018 9.26 23.60 43.49
N GLU A 1019 8.09 23.07 43.83
CA GLU A 1019 7.88 22.12 44.94
C GLU A 1019 6.95 21.01 44.47
N GLY A 1020 7.32 19.74 44.68
CA GLY A 1020 6.54 18.62 44.15
C GLY A 1020 7.01 17.24 44.59
N LYS A 1021 6.49 16.21 43.92
CA LYS A 1021 6.83 14.82 44.10
C LYS A 1021 7.19 14.20 42.74
N ILE A 1022 8.32 13.49 42.68
CA ILE A 1022 8.65 12.55 41.61
C ILE A 1022 7.95 11.25 41.92
N GLU A 1023 7.05 10.83 41.01
CA GLU A 1023 6.26 9.60 41.19
C GLU A 1023 6.98 8.38 40.63
N LYS A 1024 7.62 8.49 39.46
CA LYS A 1024 8.42 7.43 38.83
C LYS A 1024 9.50 8.06 37.95
N ALA A 1025 10.77 7.85 38.28
CA ALA A 1025 11.91 8.27 37.44
C ALA A 1025 12.90 7.13 37.23
N SER A 1026 13.16 6.80 35.97
CA SER A 1026 14.22 5.86 35.60
C SER A 1026 15.57 6.56 35.66
N ILE A 1027 16.51 5.89 36.30
CA ILE A 1027 17.84 6.40 36.57
C ILE A 1027 18.87 5.33 36.24
N GLN A 1028 19.99 5.72 35.63
CA GLN A 1028 21.08 4.81 35.32
C GLN A 1028 22.44 5.49 35.47
N GLY A 1029 23.49 4.71 35.73
CA GLY A 1029 24.86 5.24 35.73
C GLY A 1029 25.90 4.31 36.34
N PRO A 1030 27.18 4.64 36.18
CA PRO A 1030 28.27 3.91 36.82
C PRO A 1030 28.29 4.12 38.34
N VAL A 1031 28.64 3.06 39.07
CA VAL A 1031 28.96 3.09 40.50
C VAL A 1031 30.48 3.18 40.64
N SER A 1032 30.98 4.25 41.26
CA SER A 1032 32.40 4.47 41.50
C SER A 1032 32.96 3.55 42.61
N ARG A 1033 34.29 3.43 42.71
CA ARG A 1033 34.97 2.58 43.71
C ARG A 1033 34.69 2.98 45.16
N ASP A 1034 34.27 4.22 45.40
CA ASP A 1034 33.92 4.73 46.73
C ASP A 1034 32.44 4.53 47.08
N TYR A 1035 31.71 3.72 46.29
CA TYR A 1035 30.27 3.50 46.38
C TYR A 1035 29.43 4.77 46.10
N GLU A 1036 29.98 5.72 45.35
CA GLU A 1036 29.25 6.90 44.87
C GLU A 1036 28.61 6.58 43.51
N ILE A 1037 27.31 6.81 43.37
CA ILE A 1037 26.59 6.70 42.10
C ILE A 1037 26.65 8.04 41.39
N ASP A 1038 27.34 8.08 40.25
CA ASP A 1038 27.34 9.19 39.30
C ASP A 1038 26.32 8.87 38.21
N GLY A 1039 25.07 9.27 38.42
CA GLY A 1039 23.93 8.84 37.61
C GLY A 1039 23.32 9.93 36.74
N THR A 1040 22.65 9.50 35.67
CA THR A 1040 21.78 10.33 34.83
C THR A 1040 20.35 9.87 35.02
N LEU A 1041 19.44 10.82 35.24
CA LEU A 1041 18.01 10.62 35.14
C LEU A 1041 17.65 10.54 33.66
N MET A 1042 17.17 9.37 33.24
CA MET A 1042 16.84 9.10 31.84
C MET A 1042 15.52 9.77 31.50
N GLU A 1043 14.46 9.42 32.24
CA GLU A 1043 13.12 9.93 32.07
C GLU A 1043 12.35 9.77 33.38
N GLY A 1044 11.54 10.76 33.77
CA GLY A 1044 10.73 10.67 34.97
C GLY A 1044 9.60 11.70 35.04
N ILE A 1045 8.62 11.45 35.92
CA ILE A 1045 7.43 12.29 36.06
C ILE A 1045 7.53 13.10 37.36
N ILE A 1046 7.55 14.44 37.24
CA ILE A 1046 7.28 15.35 38.37
C ILE A 1046 5.81 15.69 38.39
N ARG A 1047 5.20 15.54 39.56
CA ARG A 1047 3.92 16.15 39.92
C ARG A 1047 4.14 17.21 40.97
N GLY A 1048 3.97 18.48 40.62
CA GLY A 1048 4.30 19.57 41.54
C GLY A 1048 3.68 20.91 41.17
N VAL A 1049 3.93 21.91 42.01
CA VAL A 1049 3.54 23.29 41.80
C VAL A 1049 4.76 24.13 41.44
N THR A 1050 4.71 24.78 40.29
CA THR A 1050 5.68 25.82 39.92
C THR A 1050 5.09 27.20 40.19
N LYS A 1051 5.84 28.08 40.88
CA LYS A 1051 5.45 29.44 41.23
C LYS A 1051 6.34 30.45 40.53
N PHE A 1052 5.77 31.25 39.63
CA PHE A 1052 6.47 32.34 38.95
C PHE A 1052 5.96 33.72 39.43
N PRO A 1053 6.83 34.74 39.57
CA PRO A 1053 6.40 36.12 39.80
C PRO A 1053 5.63 36.66 38.59
N THR A 1054 4.51 37.33 38.82
CA THR A 1054 3.73 38.02 37.77
C THR A 1054 4.18 39.49 37.66
N ASP A 1055 4.17 40.02 36.43
CA ASP A 1055 4.48 41.42 36.18
C ASP A 1055 3.29 42.29 36.65
N GLY A 1056 3.46 43.00 37.78
CA GLY A 1056 2.65 44.18 38.11
C GLY A 1056 1.61 44.08 39.23
N ASP A 1057 1.35 42.94 39.87
CA ASP A 1057 0.50 42.88 41.08
C ASP A 1057 0.79 41.62 41.92
N GLN A 1058 0.59 41.70 43.24
CA GLN A 1058 0.88 40.64 44.24
C GLN A 1058 -0.02 39.36 44.12
N LYS A 1059 -0.12 38.74 42.93
CA LYS A 1059 -0.76 37.42 42.75
C LYS A 1059 0.23 36.42 42.15
N ILE A 1060 0.64 35.44 42.95
CA ILE A 1060 1.45 34.30 42.51
C ILE A 1060 0.56 33.39 41.66
N ALA A 1061 0.97 33.09 40.42
CA ALA A 1061 0.28 32.11 39.59
C ALA A 1061 0.78 30.69 39.96
N GLU A 1062 -0.06 29.92 40.66
CA GLU A 1062 0.23 28.53 41.02
C GLU A 1062 -0.24 27.59 39.91
N HIS A 1063 0.68 26.83 39.31
CA HIS A 1063 0.34 25.82 38.32
C HIS A 1063 0.68 24.43 38.87
N THR A 1064 -0.35 23.61 39.17
CA THR A 1064 -0.17 22.18 39.46
C THR A 1064 -0.07 21.44 38.13
N ILE A 1065 1.10 20.89 37.78
CA ILE A 1065 1.32 20.25 36.47
C ILE A 1065 2.12 18.96 36.65
N GLU A 1066 1.70 17.88 35.96
CA GLU A 1066 2.51 16.69 35.70
C GLU A 1066 3.42 16.95 34.49
N ARG A 1067 4.73 16.82 34.68
CA ARG A 1067 5.71 17.14 33.64
C ARG A 1067 6.79 16.08 33.54
N ILE A 1068 7.29 15.88 32.33
CA ILE A 1068 8.45 15.04 32.05
C ILE A 1068 9.71 15.79 32.49
N ILE A 1069 10.61 15.10 33.20
CA ILE A 1069 12.01 15.51 33.34
C ILE A 1069 12.90 14.51 32.62
N GLU A 1070 13.93 15.03 31.96
CA GLU A 1070 14.98 14.24 31.33
C GLU A 1070 16.36 14.84 31.57
N ASN A 1071 17.39 14.02 31.36
CA ASN A 1071 18.79 14.43 31.24
C ASN A 1071 19.38 15.14 32.47
N GLY A 1072 18.83 14.89 33.66
CA GLY A 1072 19.35 15.45 34.91
C GLY A 1072 20.50 14.63 35.48
N SER A 1073 21.60 15.28 35.83
CA SER A 1073 22.75 14.61 36.47
C SER A 1073 22.63 14.60 37.99
N PHE A 1074 23.11 13.53 38.63
CA PHE A 1074 23.15 13.44 40.09
C PHE A 1074 24.33 12.64 40.67
N LYS A 1075 24.65 12.91 41.94
CA LYS A 1075 25.66 12.20 42.74
C LYS A 1075 25.14 11.77 44.10
N VAL A 1076 25.36 10.51 44.50
CA VAL A 1076 24.86 9.96 45.77
C VAL A 1076 25.84 8.92 46.36
N ASP A 1077 26.20 9.05 47.65
CA ASP A 1077 27.01 8.07 48.39
C ASP A 1077 26.15 6.90 48.91
N ILE A 1078 26.43 5.67 48.46
CA ILE A 1078 25.66 4.48 48.80
C ILE A 1078 26.54 3.32 49.32
N LYS A 1079 27.19 3.54 50.47
CA LYS A 1079 27.95 2.49 51.17
C LYS A 1079 27.16 1.19 51.41
N ASN A 1080 27.77 0.05 51.10
CA ASN A 1080 27.26 -1.33 51.29
C ASN A 1080 26.23 -1.87 50.27
N ILE A 1081 26.36 -1.58 48.97
CA ILE A 1081 25.61 -2.29 47.91
C ILE A 1081 26.53 -3.30 47.22
N GLY A 1082 26.16 -4.59 47.26
CA GLY A 1082 26.84 -5.65 46.51
C GLY A 1082 26.41 -5.67 45.04
N VAL A 1083 27.19 -6.32 44.19
CA VAL A 1083 26.87 -6.55 42.77
C VAL A 1083 25.70 -7.53 42.64
N GLY A 1084 24.72 -7.25 41.78
CA GLY A 1084 23.56 -8.11 41.55
C GLY A 1084 22.51 -8.04 42.66
N VAL A 1085 22.66 -7.11 43.60
CA VAL A 1085 21.80 -7.02 44.78
C VAL A 1085 20.75 -5.94 44.56
N ALA A 1086 19.48 -6.33 44.60
CA ALA A 1086 18.37 -5.39 44.66
C ALA A 1086 18.45 -4.58 45.97
N PHE A 1087 18.27 -3.27 45.89
CA PHE A 1087 18.33 -2.37 47.05
C PHE A 1087 17.18 -1.37 47.04
N LYS A 1088 16.85 -0.82 48.21
CA LYS A 1088 15.91 0.28 48.41
C LYS A 1088 16.45 1.21 49.50
N LYS A 1089 16.83 2.45 49.16
CA LYS A 1089 17.46 3.39 50.10
C LYS A 1089 16.91 4.80 49.99
N LYS A 1090 16.72 5.45 51.14
CA LYS A 1090 16.41 6.88 51.23
C LYS A 1090 17.66 7.71 51.03
N ILE A 1091 17.58 8.70 50.16
CA ILE A 1091 18.71 9.54 49.78
C ILE A 1091 18.28 10.97 49.45
N ASP A 1092 19.24 11.88 49.51
CA ASP A 1092 19.12 13.26 49.06
C ASP A 1092 19.99 13.45 47.81
N VAL A 1093 19.39 13.92 46.74
CA VAL A 1093 19.99 14.02 45.40
C VAL A 1093 20.08 15.49 45.02
N LYS A 1094 21.28 15.95 44.62
CA LYS A 1094 21.44 17.27 44.00
C LYS A 1094 21.18 17.12 42.50
N PHE A 1095 20.25 17.91 41.98
CA PHE A 1095 19.75 17.82 40.60
C PHE A 1095 20.11 19.08 39.83
N GLU A 1096 20.81 18.91 38.71
CA GLU A 1096 21.28 20.02 37.85
C GLU A 1096 20.89 19.78 36.38
N ASN A 1097 20.44 20.84 35.70
CA ASN A 1097 20.16 20.92 34.26
C ASN A 1097 19.01 20.05 33.70
N GLY A 1098 18.02 19.65 34.49
CA GLY A 1098 16.86 18.93 33.94
C GLY A 1098 15.92 19.85 33.15
N SER A 1099 15.53 19.42 31.95
CA SER A 1099 14.51 20.11 31.14
C SER A 1099 13.11 19.83 31.66
N ILE A 1100 12.25 20.85 31.65
CA ILE A 1100 10.81 20.72 31.85
C ILE A 1100 10.10 21.07 30.55
N GLU A 1101 9.21 20.20 30.09
CA GLU A 1101 8.40 20.41 28.88
C GLU A 1101 7.01 21.00 29.21
N GLU A 1102 6.40 21.71 28.25
CA GLU A 1102 5.02 22.22 28.34
C GLU A 1102 4.00 21.09 28.07
N TYR A 1103 2.76 21.29 28.53
CA TYR A 1103 1.68 20.30 28.38
C TYR A 1103 1.14 20.29 26.94
N SER A 1104 1.26 19.17 26.24
CA SER A 1104 0.71 18.91 24.88
C SER A 1104 0.21 17.46 24.77
N HIS A 1105 -0.51 17.10 23.69
CA HIS A 1105 -0.94 15.71 23.44
C HIS A 1105 0.28 14.79 23.31
N TYR A 1106 1.28 15.20 22.53
CA TYR A 1106 2.57 14.50 22.41
C TYR A 1106 3.16 14.13 23.78
N ASN A 1107 3.33 15.12 24.66
CA ASN A 1107 3.89 14.90 25.99
C ASN A 1107 2.96 14.10 26.90
N THR A 1108 1.65 14.25 26.75
CA THR A 1108 0.66 13.49 27.51
C THR A 1108 0.74 11.99 27.19
N PHE A 1109 0.91 11.61 25.93
CA PHE A 1109 1.09 10.20 25.55
C PHE A 1109 2.45 9.66 25.94
N ARG A 1110 3.52 10.47 25.91
CA ARG A 1110 4.82 10.11 26.50
C ARG A 1110 4.71 9.83 28.00
N ILE A 1111 3.98 10.66 28.75
CA ILE A 1111 3.68 10.43 30.18
C ILE A 1111 2.95 9.09 30.37
N CYS A 1112 1.91 8.82 29.55
CA CYS A 1112 1.21 7.54 29.59
C CYS A 1112 2.14 6.35 29.34
N LYS A 1113 3.01 6.43 28.32
CA LYS A 1113 4.00 5.40 28.01
C LYS A 1113 4.94 5.15 29.18
N ILE A 1114 5.45 6.20 29.82
CA ILE A 1114 6.32 6.09 31.01
C ILE A 1114 5.60 5.39 32.17
N TYR A 1115 4.32 5.72 32.40
CA TYR A 1115 3.53 5.04 33.42
C TYR A 1115 3.40 3.53 33.12
N VAL A 1116 3.06 3.16 31.87
CA VAL A 1116 2.88 1.76 31.45
C VAL A 1116 4.18 0.97 31.52
N LYS A 1117 5.27 1.49 30.92
CA LYS A 1117 6.59 0.84 30.88
C LYS A 1117 7.15 0.54 32.28
N ASN A 1118 6.86 1.39 33.26
CA ASN A 1118 7.36 1.27 34.63
C ASN A 1118 6.33 0.69 35.63
N ALA A 1119 5.22 0.13 35.15
CA ALA A 1119 4.22 -0.51 35.98
C ALA A 1119 4.38 -2.03 35.96
N SER A 1120 4.18 -2.68 37.10
CA SER A 1120 3.98 -4.13 37.13
C SER A 1120 2.63 -4.52 36.53
N GLU A 1121 2.49 -5.78 36.09
CA GLU A 1121 1.21 -6.32 35.58
C GLU A 1121 0.06 -6.25 36.61
N THR A 1122 0.38 -6.17 37.90
CA THR A 1122 -0.61 -5.99 38.97
C THR A 1122 -1.05 -4.53 39.14
N GLU A 1123 -0.18 -3.57 38.81
CA GLU A 1123 -0.46 -2.14 38.90
C GLU A 1123 -1.24 -1.65 37.68
N TYR A 1124 -0.81 -2.01 36.47
CA TYR A 1124 -1.47 -1.62 35.22
C TYR A 1124 -2.26 -2.76 34.61
N ARG A 1125 -3.58 -2.59 34.48
CA ARG A 1125 -4.51 -3.68 34.26
C ARG A 1125 -5.35 -3.42 33.01
N LEU A 1126 -5.29 -4.33 32.04
CA LEU A 1126 -6.03 -4.24 30.79
C LEU A 1126 -7.08 -5.35 30.66
N TRP A 1127 -8.17 -5.04 29.97
CA TRP A 1127 -9.01 -6.04 29.31
C TRP A 1127 -8.31 -6.52 28.04
N PRO A 1128 -8.32 -7.82 27.74
CA PRO A 1128 -7.71 -8.36 26.51
C PRO A 1128 -8.64 -8.12 25.31
N VAL A 1129 -8.95 -6.87 24.99
CA VAL A 1129 -9.88 -6.52 23.90
C VAL A 1129 -9.33 -6.96 22.54
N PHE A 1130 -10.23 -7.39 21.64
CA PHE A 1130 -9.91 -7.78 20.27
C PHE A 1130 -9.34 -6.57 19.50
N GLU A 1131 -8.30 -6.77 18.68
CA GLU A 1131 -7.73 -5.70 17.86
C GLU A 1131 -8.59 -5.47 16.61
N ASP A 1132 -8.84 -4.21 16.26
CA ASP A 1132 -9.62 -3.80 15.07
C ASP A 1132 -10.97 -4.54 14.92
N PRO A 1133 -11.88 -4.46 15.93
CA PRO A 1133 -13.14 -5.16 15.86
C PRO A 1133 -14.11 -4.49 14.87
N PHE A 1134 -14.78 -5.31 14.08
CA PHE A 1134 -15.96 -4.95 13.29
C PHE A 1134 -17.19 -5.63 13.86
N LYS A 1135 -18.38 -5.15 13.48
CA LYS A 1135 -19.62 -5.90 13.77
C LYS A 1135 -19.53 -7.37 13.32
N SER A 1136 -18.91 -7.64 12.16
CA SER A 1136 -18.72 -9.00 11.61
C SER A 1136 -17.69 -9.84 12.36
N SER A 1137 -16.88 -9.24 13.24
CA SER A 1137 -15.97 -9.97 14.11
C SER A 1137 -16.71 -10.78 15.18
N TYR A 1138 -18.01 -10.51 15.39
CA TYR A 1138 -18.84 -11.18 16.39
C TYR A 1138 -19.74 -12.25 15.76
N ILE A 1139 -19.72 -13.45 16.36
CA ILE A 1139 -20.61 -14.56 15.99
C ILE A 1139 -21.85 -14.58 16.92
N ASP A 1140 -21.69 -14.15 18.17
CA ASP A 1140 -22.81 -14.07 19.13
C ASP A 1140 -23.72 -12.88 18.78
N GLN A 1141 -24.99 -13.20 18.51
CA GLN A 1141 -26.03 -12.21 18.20
C GLN A 1141 -26.13 -11.10 19.25
N LYS A 1142 -25.87 -11.40 20.53
CA LYS A 1142 -25.82 -10.41 21.62
C LYS A 1142 -24.76 -9.34 21.38
N LEU A 1143 -23.56 -9.76 20.98
CA LEU A 1143 -22.45 -8.86 20.69
C LEU A 1143 -22.68 -8.11 19.38
N ILE A 1144 -23.24 -8.76 18.36
CA ILE A 1144 -23.62 -8.12 17.09
C ILE A 1144 -24.60 -6.97 17.33
N ASP A 1145 -25.69 -7.22 18.08
CA ASP A 1145 -26.72 -6.19 18.33
C ASP A 1145 -26.21 -5.07 19.26
N THR A 1146 -25.33 -5.41 20.20
CA THR A 1146 -24.67 -4.43 21.08
C THR A 1146 -23.68 -3.54 20.30
N ALA A 1147 -22.93 -4.11 19.36
CA ALA A 1147 -22.04 -3.37 18.47
C ALA A 1147 -22.82 -2.48 17.50
N ASP A 1148 -23.95 -2.97 16.96
CA ASP A 1148 -24.88 -2.16 16.16
C ASP A 1148 -25.41 -0.96 16.96
N ALA A 1149 -25.82 -1.17 18.21
CA ALA A 1149 -26.28 -0.11 19.10
C ALA A 1149 -25.18 0.94 19.34
N PHE A 1150 -23.93 0.50 19.50
CA PHE A 1150 -22.77 1.40 19.61
C PHE A 1150 -22.55 2.21 18.32
N ASN A 1151 -22.50 1.54 17.16
CA ASN A 1151 -22.27 2.18 15.86
C ASN A 1151 -23.39 3.17 15.52
N ALA A 1152 -24.64 2.83 15.81
CA ALA A 1152 -25.78 3.72 15.66
C ALA A 1152 -25.64 4.96 16.56
N ALA A 1153 -25.28 4.78 17.83
CA ALA A 1153 -25.04 5.90 18.74
C ALA A 1153 -23.86 6.78 18.29
N TYR A 1154 -22.79 6.19 17.78
CA TYR A 1154 -21.62 6.93 17.32
C TYR A 1154 -21.93 7.74 16.06
N SER A 1155 -22.62 7.13 15.10
CA SER A 1155 -23.09 7.82 13.89
C SER A 1155 -24.14 8.91 14.20
N TYR A 1156 -24.96 8.69 15.23
CA TYR A 1156 -25.88 9.72 15.73
C TYR A 1156 -25.14 10.93 16.31
N LEU A 1157 -24.03 10.70 17.01
CA LEU A 1157 -23.16 11.78 17.51
C LEU A 1157 -22.64 12.63 16.34
N MET A 1158 -22.18 11.99 15.26
CA MET A 1158 -21.72 12.69 14.06
C MET A 1158 -22.84 13.52 13.40
N LEU A 1159 -24.08 13.01 13.39
CA LEU A 1159 -25.23 13.77 12.93
C LEU A 1159 -25.59 14.94 13.85
N LEU A 1160 -25.49 14.79 15.17
CA LEU A 1160 -25.69 15.88 16.13
C LEU A 1160 -24.66 16.99 15.90
N LEU A 1161 -23.38 16.62 15.74
CA LEU A 1161 -22.31 17.56 15.40
C LEU A 1161 -22.65 18.28 14.10
N GLN A 1162 -22.92 17.56 13.01
CA GLN A 1162 -23.28 18.16 11.72
C GLN A 1162 -24.47 19.14 11.82
N ASN A 1163 -25.53 18.78 12.56
CA ASN A 1163 -26.71 19.63 12.71
C ASN A 1163 -26.45 20.88 13.57
N ALA A 1164 -25.48 20.84 14.50
CA ALA A 1164 -25.14 21.98 15.34
C ALA A 1164 -24.63 23.18 14.52
N TRP A 1165 -23.82 22.93 13.48
CA TRP A 1165 -23.34 23.95 12.54
C TRP A 1165 -24.26 24.19 11.33
N ARG A 1166 -25.46 23.59 11.30
CA ARG A 1166 -26.45 23.83 10.23
C ARG A 1166 -27.75 24.44 10.76
N THR A 1167 -27.86 24.60 12.08
CA THR A 1167 -29.02 25.22 12.73
C THR A 1167 -28.76 26.70 12.96
N ASP A 1168 -29.58 27.54 12.34
CA ASP A 1168 -29.55 29.01 12.45
C ASP A 1168 -29.72 29.47 13.92
N GLU A 1169 -28.98 30.50 14.35
CA GLU A 1169 -29.12 31.16 15.66
C GLU A 1169 -30.55 31.63 15.95
N GLN A 1170 -31.31 32.00 14.92
CA GLN A 1170 -32.73 32.34 15.07
C GLN A 1170 -33.59 31.17 15.58
N LYS A 1171 -33.05 29.94 15.60
CA LYS A 1171 -33.63 28.73 16.19
C LYS A 1171 -32.82 28.29 17.43
N LYS A 1172 -32.43 29.23 18.28
CA LYS A 1172 -31.59 29.01 19.47
C LYS A 1172 -32.00 27.81 20.32
N GLU A 1173 -33.29 27.66 20.65
CA GLU A 1173 -33.79 26.52 21.44
C GLU A 1173 -33.52 25.16 20.77
N LYS A 1174 -33.65 25.07 19.43
CA LYS A 1174 -33.35 23.85 18.67
C LYS A 1174 -31.85 23.58 18.64
N LYS A 1175 -31.03 24.62 18.50
CA LYS A 1175 -29.56 24.52 18.52
C LYS A 1175 -29.06 24.04 19.90
N GLU A 1176 -29.57 24.62 20.99
CA GLU A 1176 -29.29 24.21 22.37
C GLU A 1176 -29.73 22.78 22.66
N LEU A 1177 -30.88 22.35 22.12
CA LEU A 1177 -31.36 20.97 22.26
C LEU A 1177 -30.44 19.96 21.54
N VAL A 1178 -29.97 20.27 20.33
CA VAL A 1178 -29.02 19.44 19.57
C VAL A 1178 -27.70 19.32 20.34
N ILE A 1179 -27.19 20.44 20.86
CA ILE A 1179 -25.96 20.50 21.65
C ILE A 1179 -26.10 19.72 22.97
N GLY A 1180 -27.19 19.91 23.70
CA GLY A 1180 -27.46 19.22 24.96
C GLY A 1180 -27.59 17.69 24.82
N GLY A 1181 -27.89 17.20 23.61
CA GLY A 1181 -27.91 15.78 23.30
C GLY A 1181 -26.53 15.12 23.27
N MET A 1182 -25.45 15.85 23.01
CA MET A 1182 -24.10 15.26 22.85
C MET A 1182 -23.56 14.68 24.16
N PRO A 1183 -23.54 15.39 25.31
CA PRO A 1183 -23.06 14.81 26.57
C PRO A 1183 -23.93 13.64 27.04
N ALA A 1184 -25.25 13.72 26.82
CA ALA A 1184 -26.18 12.65 27.14
C ALA A 1184 -25.86 11.36 26.35
N LEU A 1185 -25.59 11.48 25.05
CA LEU A 1185 -25.22 10.35 24.20
C LEU A 1185 -23.84 9.79 24.56
N MET A 1186 -22.84 10.64 24.78
CA MET A 1186 -21.47 10.23 25.08
C MET A 1186 -21.36 9.50 26.42
N HIS A 1187 -21.98 10.05 27.47
CA HIS A 1187 -21.90 9.48 28.83
C HIS A 1187 -22.99 8.47 29.16
N GLY A 1188 -24.18 8.62 28.56
CA GLY A 1188 -25.33 7.79 28.85
C GLY A 1188 -25.53 6.62 27.89
N VAL A 1189 -24.91 6.62 26.70
CA VAL A 1189 -25.08 5.55 25.69
C VAL A 1189 -23.74 4.96 25.26
N LEU A 1190 -22.83 5.77 24.67
CA LEU A 1190 -21.57 5.28 24.12
C LEU A 1190 -20.66 4.66 25.19
N LYS A 1191 -20.38 5.39 26.28
CA LYS A 1191 -19.51 4.90 27.35
C LYS A 1191 -20.04 3.61 28.00
N PRO A 1192 -21.31 3.50 28.42
CA PRO A 1192 -21.85 2.26 28.98
C PRO A 1192 -21.71 1.07 28.02
N ILE A 1193 -22.11 1.23 26.75
CA ILE A 1193 -22.03 0.14 25.77
C ILE A 1193 -20.58 -0.28 25.51
N ALA A 1194 -19.66 0.66 25.33
CA ALA A 1194 -18.23 0.36 25.13
C ALA A 1194 -17.61 -0.35 26.34
N THR A 1195 -17.98 0.07 27.56
CA THR A 1195 -17.50 -0.55 28.80
C THR A 1195 -17.98 -2.00 28.91
N TYR A 1196 -19.24 -2.26 28.56
CA TYR A 1196 -19.77 -3.62 28.51
C TYR A 1196 -19.05 -4.48 27.46
N LEU A 1197 -18.86 -3.98 26.25
CA LEU A 1197 -18.14 -4.70 25.18
C LEU A 1197 -16.72 -5.08 25.63
N ALA A 1198 -15.96 -4.12 26.16
CA ALA A 1198 -14.57 -4.33 26.61
C ALA A 1198 -14.44 -5.39 27.71
N ARG A 1199 -15.50 -5.66 28.49
CA ARG A 1199 -15.51 -6.67 29.57
C ARG A 1199 -16.00 -8.04 29.12
N THR A 1200 -16.67 -8.12 27.97
CA THR A 1200 -17.39 -9.32 27.56
C THR A 1200 -16.48 -10.26 26.77
N PRO A 1201 -16.21 -11.49 27.25
CA PRO A 1201 -15.42 -12.46 26.51
C PRO A 1201 -16.08 -12.91 25.22
N MET A 1202 -15.30 -13.15 24.17
CA MET A 1202 -15.78 -13.74 22.92
C MET A 1202 -15.84 -15.27 23.03
N THR A 1203 -16.83 -15.90 22.39
CA THR A 1203 -17.22 -17.30 22.63
C THR A 1203 -16.18 -18.36 22.24
N ASN A 1204 -15.03 -17.99 21.65
CA ASN A 1204 -13.97 -18.90 21.20
C ASN A 1204 -12.56 -18.25 21.18
N ALA A 1205 -12.30 -17.21 21.96
CA ALA A 1205 -11.01 -16.51 21.98
C ALA A 1205 -10.61 -16.09 23.40
N ASP A 1206 -9.31 -16.02 23.68
CA ASP A 1206 -8.76 -15.44 24.92
C ASP A 1206 -8.87 -13.89 24.94
N THR A 1207 -9.85 -13.35 24.20
CA THR A 1207 -10.06 -11.92 23.97
C THR A 1207 -11.49 -11.50 24.28
N ASN A 1208 -11.63 -10.26 24.73
CA ASN A 1208 -12.91 -9.59 24.93
C ASN A 1208 -13.36 -8.85 23.66
N ALA A 1209 -14.66 -8.60 23.55
CA ALA A 1209 -15.20 -7.72 22.50
C ALA A 1209 -14.72 -6.27 22.70
N GLY A 1210 -15.00 -5.42 21.71
CA GLY A 1210 -14.64 -4.01 21.72
C GLY A 1210 -15.63 -3.12 20.97
N ALA A 1211 -15.52 -1.82 21.19
CA ALA A 1211 -16.28 -0.82 20.45
C ALA A 1211 -15.78 -0.74 19.00
N THR A 1212 -16.68 -0.90 18.02
CA THR A 1212 -16.31 -1.04 16.60
C THR A 1212 -16.17 0.29 15.86
N PHE A 1213 -16.85 1.35 16.32
CA PHE A 1213 -16.84 2.69 15.70
C PHE A 1213 -17.21 2.74 14.20
N ASP A 1214 -17.89 1.72 13.68
CA ASP A 1214 -18.27 1.65 12.26
C ASP A 1214 -19.34 2.69 11.90
N TYR A 1215 -19.35 3.06 10.62
CA TYR A 1215 -20.43 3.85 10.03
C TYR A 1215 -21.77 3.09 10.09
N TYR A 1216 -22.76 3.67 10.77
CA TYR A 1216 -24.12 3.18 10.79
C TYR A 1216 -24.99 4.00 9.86
N LYS A 1217 -25.54 3.36 8.83
CA LYS A 1217 -26.40 4.01 7.84
C LYS A 1217 -27.83 4.17 8.35
N PHE A 1218 -28.20 5.40 8.69
CA PHE A 1218 -29.61 5.78 8.87
C PHE A 1218 -30.35 5.87 7.52
N THR A 1219 -31.63 5.49 7.52
CA THR A 1219 -32.52 5.53 6.34
C THR A 1219 -33.62 6.60 6.47
N ASP A 1220 -34.34 6.89 5.39
CA ASP A 1220 -35.51 7.79 5.42
C ASP A 1220 -36.81 7.08 5.87
N GLU A 1221 -36.77 5.79 6.24
CA GLU A 1221 -37.96 5.01 6.58
C GLU A 1221 -38.62 5.43 7.90
N SER A 1222 -37.83 5.98 8.83
CA SER A 1222 -38.27 6.49 10.13
C SER A 1222 -37.29 7.56 10.63
N SER A 1223 -37.62 8.28 11.71
CA SER A 1223 -36.70 9.32 12.18
C SER A 1223 -35.38 8.71 12.70
N VAL A 1224 -34.28 9.46 12.57
CA VAL A 1224 -32.95 8.99 12.97
C VAL A 1224 -32.94 8.59 14.45
N LYS A 1225 -33.65 9.35 15.30
CA LYS A 1225 -33.84 9.02 16.71
C LYS A 1225 -34.57 7.69 16.90
N GLN A 1226 -35.62 7.41 16.12
CA GLN A 1226 -36.36 6.15 16.23
C GLN A 1226 -35.50 4.95 15.85
N GLN A 1227 -34.66 5.08 14.83
CA GLN A 1227 -33.72 4.03 14.42
C GLN A 1227 -32.66 3.78 15.50
N LEU A 1228 -32.13 4.84 16.13
CA LEU A 1228 -31.22 4.72 17.26
C LEU A 1228 -31.89 4.01 18.45
N ILE A 1229 -33.11 4.42 18.81
CA ILE A 1229 -33.89 3.79 19.88
C ILE A 1229 -34.09 2.30 19.57
N ALA A 1230 -34.46 1.95 18.34
CA ALA A 1230 -34.66 0.57 17.93
C ALA A 1230 -33.37 -0.26 18.08
N ALA A 1231 -32.22 0.28 17.65
CA ALA A 1231 -30.93 -0.41 17.78
C ALA A 1231 -30.55 -0.66 19.25
N VAL A 1232 -30.63 0.36 20.11
CA VAL A 1232 -30.29 0.25 21.54
C VAL A 1232 -31.29 -0.65 22.28
N GLN A 1233 -32.58 -0.52 21.98
CA GLN A 1233 -33.62 -1.34 22.58
C GLN A 1233 -33.47 -2.81 22.21
N LYS A 1234 -33.12 -3.12 20.96
CA LYS A 1234 -32.84 -4.49 20.52
C LYS A 1234 -31.71 -5.13 21.31
N ALA A 1235 -30.61 -4.39 21.56
CA ALA A 1235 -29.52 -4.88 22.40
C ALA A 1235 -29.97 -5.12 23.85
N PHE A 1236 -30.75 -4.19 24.42
CA PHE A 1236 -31.28 -4.31 25.78
C PHE A 1236 -32.27 -5.47 25.95
N GLU A 1237 -33.15 -5.74 24.98
CA GLU A 1237 -34.14 -6.82 25.06
C GLU A 1237 -33.50 -8.22 25.12
N ILE A 1238 -32.35 -8.40 24.48
CA ILE A 1238 -31.59 -9.65 24.49
C ILE A 1238 -30.76 -9.77 25.80
N LEU A 1239 -30.46 -8.65 26.46
CA LEU A 1239 -29.62 -8.54 27.65
C LEU A 1239 -30.25 -7.62 28.73
N PRO A 1240 -31.44 -7.96 29.26
CA PRO A 1240 -32.21 -7.06 30.12
C PRO A 1240 -31.59 -6.83 31.51
N ASP A 1241 -30.71 -7.72 31.94
CA ASP A 1241 -30.06 -7.68 33.25
C ASP A 1241 -28.75 -6.85 33.27
N ILE A 1242 -28.36 -6.26 32.13
CA ILE A 1242 -27.15 -5.45 32.02
C ILE A 1242 -27.48 -3.98 32.28
N ASP A 1243 -26.98 -3.45 33.40
CA ASP A 1243 -27.25 -2.07 33.85
C ASP A 1243 -26.75 -1.00 32.85
N GLU A 1244 -25.65 -1.25 32.15
CA GLU A 1244 -25.11 -0.37 31.11
C GLU A 1244 -26.10 -0.21 29.94
N LEU A 1245 -26.71 -1.31 29.48
CA LEU A 1245 -27.69 -1.30 28.39
C LEU A 1245 -29.02 -0.70 28.83
N LYS A 1246 -29.43 -0.96 30.08
CA LYS A 1246 -30.60 -0.32 30.68
C LYS A 1246 -30.43 1.20 30.75
N THR A 1247 -29.24 1.66 31.15
CA THR A 1247 -28.90 3.09 31.16
C THR A 1247 -28.99 3.68 29.76
N ALA A 1248 -28.38 3.02 28.78
CA ALA A 1248 -28.42 3.44 27.38
C ALA A 1248 -29.85 3.53 26.83
N ALA A 1249 -30.68 2.50 27.05
CA ALA A 1249 -32.07 2.44 26.61
C ALA A 1249 -32.94 3.57 27.20
N ASN A 1250 -32.71 3.93 28.47
CA ASN A 1250 -33.41 5.06 29.09
C ASN A 1250 -32.97 6.40 28.49
N VAL A 1251 -31.67 6.60 28.31
CA VAL A 1251 -31.12 7.87 27.85
C VAL A 1251 -31.53 8.17 26.40
N VAL A 1252 -31.51 7.19 25.48
CA VAL A 1252 -31.85 7.44 24.06
C VAL A 1252 -33.25 8.04 23.84
N THR A 1253 -34.20 7.78 24.75
CA THR A 1253 -35.56 8.35 24.67
C THR A 1253 -35.59 9.87 24.86
N SER A 1254 -34.61 10.43 25.58
CA SER A 1254 -34.49 11.86 25.90
C SER A 1254 -33.74 12.68 24.84
N LEU A 1255 -33.10 12.03 23.86
CA LEU A 1255 -32.34 12.70 22.81
C LEU A 1255 -33.24 13.53 21.88
N PRO A 1256 -32.76 14.63 21.27
CA PRO A 1256 -33.51 15.38 20.26
C PRO A 1256 -33.84 14.50 19.06
N ASP A 1257 -34.87 14.85 18.27
CA ASP A 1257 -35.02 14.29 16.93
C ASP A 1257 -34.35 15.23 15.91
N ILE A 1258 -33.57 14.66 14.98
CA ILE A 1258 -32.71 15.41 14.06
C ILE A 1258 -32.91 14.96 12.62
N SER A 1259 -32.64 15.88 11.70
CA SER A 1259 -32.83 15.63 10.27
C SER A 1259 -31.63 14.88 9.70
N LEU A 1260 -31.91 13.86 8.88
CA LEU A 1260 -30.90 13.19 8.06
C LEU A 1260 -30.43 14.07 6.89
N THR A 1261 -31.28 14.99 6.44
CA THR A 1261 -31.21 15.67 5.15
C THR A 1261 -30.61 17.09 5.17
N ILE A 1262 -30.12 17.60 6.31
CA ILE A 1262 -29.58 18.98 6.36
C ILE A 1262 -28.09 18.97 6.09
#